data_AF-A0A0G1K461-F1
#
_entry.id   AF-A0A0G1K461-F1
#
_cell.length_a   1.000
_cell.length_b   1.000
_cell.length_c   1.000
_cell.angle_alpha   90.00
_cell.angle_beta   90.00
_cell.angle_gamma   90.00
#
_symmetry.space_group_name_H-M   'P 1'
#
loop_
_entity.id
_entity.type
_entity.pdbx_description
1 polymer ?
#
loop_
_entity_poly.entity_id
_entity_poly.type
_entity_poly.pdbx_seq_one_letter_code
_entity_poly.pdbx_strand_id
1 'polypeptide(L)'
;MSPPTEFQNGPDTVLERSCPFVVVQANPSISQAEIEEAYQWHDLFSKGYLTAHEMADLTSTDFPSTTGELFRVETENLQRIKQLIDQHLTDDEFRRHLAEIRALLPQPFRDMESMSSAWINPVDHTVDALAKLDTSGLTTGQAAVARVVLVFHDVGKVYDPNDREHPDRSANLAQDYLIKMGYGQPEMQLILNQIRFHDALGEAARQDGQGLFVEDDVLSIFPTLEELEIHQQIVLADVSSIPALRRFISNIRTVFRRLRTTYGEGNNSEELDVDLPEPDADLTHFNHLHERLFEKRFFSSVEISQDRDERKRKFAALGAEEQQFLLDFAIGCSQQNTPHLFQALQLTGRETDLTLVTELEEKTGSNLDKIRIAIYLFRLTYARWEADRLLRIGDQAGFTDVLKTLVDSARSLSSYWLLATHATTPGNESLIYMRGGIPKSLFNPDERQGDSHFEGEGVYTGIFGYFRHYNLGERFQFKIPLSQSLPILSSFNDPRAMACVLCEVVLLPTNEGQVATLSGVRQWLQDLYLDEPIEPWKMEYLQQSVHGRFALVKDEHGLPVVVGDTAEEPIVWASVCDALHIRRFIPLNQLYRLSQQDTEHFARKARGAFSRSARIPGEPDLGNIKRIKGFGSREFDEQVGR
;
A
#
# COMPACT_ATOMS: atom_id res chain seq x y z
N MET A 1 -67.80 -29.66 16.01
CA MET A 1 -68.18 -29.72 14.58
C MET A 1 -69.34 -28.76 14.36
N SER A 2 -69.29 -28.03 13.24
CA SER A 2 -70.08 -26.87 12.81
C SER A 2 -69.58 -25.47 13.27
N PRO A 3 -69.70 -24.44 12.39
CA PRO A 3 -68.87 -23.23 12.33
C PRO A 3 -69.75 -21.96 12.59
N PRO A 4 -69.51 -20.82 11.93
CA PRO A 4 -68.59 -19.71 12.22
C PRO A 4 -69.33 -18.48 12.79
N THR A 5 -68.61 -17.42 13.19
CA THR A 5 -69.24 -16.10 13.39
C THR A 5 -68.29 -14.97 13.01
N GLU A 6 -68.74 -14.19 12.03
CA GLU A 6 -68.21 -12.90 11.59
C GLU A 6 -68.31 -11.84 12.70
N PHE A 7 -67.48 -10.79 12.66
CA PHE A 7 -67.84 -9.36 12.91
C PHE A 7 -66.60 -8.50 12.53
N GLN A 8 -66.61 -7.86 11.35
CA GLN A 8 -66.96 -6.45 11.04
C GLN A 8 -65.90 -5.38 11.38
N ASN A 9 -65.30 -4.86 10.29
CA ASN A 9 -65.07 -3.46 9.89
C ASN A 9 -64.52 -2.39 10.86
N GLY A 10 -63.26 -1.99 10.58
CA GLY A 10 -62.81 -0.60 10.27
C GLY A 10 -62.43 0.32 11.44
N PRO A 11 -61.77 1.48 11.21
CA PRO A 11 -61.29 2.07 9.94
C PRO A 11 -59.80 2.50 9.93
N ASP A 12 -59.37 3.02 8.78
CA ASP A 12 -58.09 3.65 8.45
C ASP A 12 -57.41 4.48 9.55
N THR A 13 -56.08 4.42 9.69
CA THR A 13 -55.18 5.54 9.34
C THR A 13 -53.68 5.27 9.58
N VAL A 14 -52.90 5.69 8.58
CA VAL A 14 -51.55 6.31 8.63
C VAL A 14 -50.31 5.41 8.84
N LEU A 15 -49.52 5.42 7.77
CA LEU A 15 -48.08 5.16 7.65
C LEU A 15 -47.24 5.58 8.86
N GLU A 16 -46.49 4.65 9.42
CA GLU A 16 -45.15 4.94 9.92
C GLU A 16 -44.18 3.83 9.49
N ARG A 17 -43.09 4.27 8.86
CA ARG A 17 -41.97 3.46 8.42
C ARG A 17 -41.23 2.93 9.64
N SER A 18 -41.47 1.68 10.02
CA SER A 18 -40.59 0.97 10.95
C SER A 18 -39.37 0.45 10.18
N CYS A 19 -38.19 0.99 10.49
CA CYS A 19 -36.91 0.35 10.22
C CYS A 19 -36.95 -1.09 10.76
N PRO A 20 -36.40 -2.09 10.06
CA PRO A 20 -36.20 -3.40 10.66
C PRO A 20 -35.07 -3.28 11.69
N PHE A 21 -35.44 -3.17 12.97
CA PHE A 21 -34.52 -3.50 14.05
C PHE A 21 -34.11 -4.96 13.86
N VAL A 22 -32.82 -5.17 13.63
CA VAL A 22 -32.20 -6.48 13.82
C VAL A 22 -32.34 -6.79 15.31
N VAL A 23 -33.25 -7.70 15.64
CA VAL A 23 -33.28 -8.32 16.97
C VAL A 23 -32.05 -9.21 17.07
N VAL A 24 -30.95 -8.63 17.56
CA VAL A 24 -29.80 -9.39 18.01
C VAL A 24 -30.30 -10.24 19.18
N GLN A 25 -30.21 -11.57 19.05
CA GLN A 25 -30.45 -12.46 20.18
C GLN A 25 -29.51 -12.08 21.31
N ALA A 26 -30.07 -11.55 22.39
CA ALA A 26 -29.34 -11.16 23.57
C ALA A 26 -28.54 -12.35 24.12
N ASN A 27 -27.22 -12.19 24.14
CA ASN A 27 -26.34 -13.05 24.91
C ASN A 27 -26.75 -12.91 26.39
N PRO A 28 -27.12 -13.97 27.11
CA PRO A 28 -27.78 -13.87 28.41
C PRO A 28 -26.86 -13.48 29.59
N SER A 29 -25.80 -12.69 29.34
CA SER A 29 -24.80 -12.32 30.35
C SER A 29 -24.49 -10.81 30.44
N ILE A 30 -25.15 -9.94 29.68
CA ILE A 30 -24.93 -8.48 29.78
C ILE A 30 -25.75 -7.93 30.95
N SER A 31 -25.08 -7.33 31.92
CA SER A 31 -25.66 -6.68 33.09
C SER A 31 -26.33 -5.35 32.72
N GLN A 32 -27.30 -4.92 33.53
CA GLN A 32 -27.94 -3.61 33.38
C GLN A 32 -26.93 -2.44 33.41
N ALA A 33 -25.84 -2.60 34.17
CA ALA A 33 -24.77 -1.61 34.24
C ALA A 33 -24.02 -1.48 32.90
N GLU A 34 -23.70 -2.60 32.24
CA GLU A 34 -23.05 -2.59 30.92
C GLU A 34 -23.96 -1.99 29.83
N ILE A 35 -25.28 -2.19 29.93
CA ILE A 35 -26.25 -1.56 29.03
C ILE A 35 -26.30 -0.04 29.25
N GLU A 36 -26.37 0.41 30.50
CA GLU A 36 -26.39 1.85 30.85
C GLU A 36 -25.09 2.54 30.44
N GLU A 37 -23.96 1.87 30.61
CA GLU A 37 -22.66 2.34 30.16
C GLU A 37 -22.58 2.43 28.61
N ALA A 38 -23.03 1.41 27.88
CA ALA A 38 -23.10 1.46 26.42
C ALA A 38 -23.99 2.60 25.91
N TYR A 39 -25.10 2.91 26.59
CA TYR A 39 -25.94 4.07 26.26
C TYR A 39 -25.23 5.40 26.52
N GLN A 40 -24.44 5.51 27.58
CA GLN A 40 -23.64 6.71 27.84
C GLN A 40 -22.58 6.93 26.75
N TRP A 41 -21.88 5.87 26.34
CA TRP A 41 -20.90 5.94 25.24
C TRP A 41 -21.55 6.34 23.91
N HIS A 42 -22.71 5.75 23.59
CA HIS A 42 -23.46 6.12 22.40
C HIS A 42 -23.95 7.57 22.43
N ASP A 43 -24.45 8.05 23.57
CA ASP A 43 -24.90 9.44 23.75
C ASP A 43 -23.75 10.43 23.53
N LEU A 44 -22.57 10.17 24.10
CA LEU A 44 -21.38 10.99 23.90
C LEU A 44 -20.92 11.03 22.44
N PHE A 45 -20.89 9.88 21.75
CA PHE A 45 -20.57 9.80 20.33
C PHE A 45 -21.59 10.56 19.47
N SER A 46 -22.89 10.37 19.74
CA SER A 46 -23.96 11.05 19.00
C SER A 46 -23.92 12.58 19.14
N LYS A 47 -23.38 13.08 20.25
CA LYS A 47 -23.18 14.50 20.54
C LYS A 47 -21.84 15.05 20.04
N GLY A 48 -21.00 14.21 19.43
CA GLY A 48 -19.67 14.60 18.93
C GLY A 48 -18.62 14.79 20.03
N TYR A 49 -18.85 14.24 21.22
CA TYR A 49 -17.87 14.24 22.32
C TYR A 49 -16.86 13.10 22.21
N LEU A 50 -17.17 12.07 21.41
CA LEU A 50 -16.29 10.94 21.10
C LEU A 50 -16.19 10.76 19.58
N THR A 51 -15.01 10.41 19.10
CA THR A 51 -14.81 9.99 17.71
C THR A 51 -15.01 8.48 17.54
N ALA A 52 -15.11 8.03 16.29
CA ALA A 52 -15.22 6.59 15.99
C ALA A 52 -13.95 5.83 16.37
N HIS A 53 -12.79 6.48 16.28
CA HIS A 53 -11.50 5.94 16.68
C HIS A 53 -11.44 5.73 18.21
N GLU A 54 -11.79 6.75 19.00
CA GLU A 54 -11.85 6.66 20.46
C GLU A 54 -12.87 5.61 20.94
N MET A 55 -13.99 5.47 20.24
CA MET A 55 -14.99 4.43 20.53
C MET A 55 -14.44 3.01 20.27
N ALA A 56 -13.60 2.81 19.26
CA ALA A 56 -12.97 1.53 18.99
C ALA A 56 -11.90 1.18 20.04
N ASP A 57 -11.12 2.17 20.48
CA ASP A 57 -10.11 1.97 21.53
C ASP A 57 -10.73 1.53 22.86
N LEU A 58 -11.88 2.12 23.22
CA LEU A 58 -12.67 1.73 24.40
C LEU A 58 -13.14 0.27 24.37
N THR A 59 -13.31 -0.32 23.19
CA THR A 59 -13.72 -1.73 23.04
C THR A 59 -12.56 -2.74 23.07
N SER A 60 -11.31 -2.26 23.05
CA SER A 60 -10.11 -3.10 22.86
C SER A 60 -9.27 -3.31 24.13
N THR A 61 -9.53 -2.54 25.19
CA THR A 61 -8.76 -2.58 26.46
C THR A 61 -9.67 -2.80 27.67
N ASP A 62 -9.14 -3.44 28.73
CA ASP A 62 -9.82 -3.50 30.04
C ASP A 62 -10.16 -2.06 30.48
N PHE A 63 -11.45 -1.78 30.62
CA PHE A 63 -12.04 -0.45 30.85
C PHE A 63 -11.20 0.41 31.80
N PRO A 64 -10.49 1.44 31.28
CA PRO A 64 -9.97 2.47 32.16
C PRO A 64 -11.18 3.22 32.75
N SER A 65 -11.07 3.65 34.01
CA SER A 65 -12.10 4.38 34.74
C SER A 65 -12.35 5.81 34.22
N THR A 66 -12.14 6.03 32.92
CA THR A 66 -12.27 7.33 32.26
C THR A 66 -13.75 7.63 32.13
N THR A 67 -14.27 8.47 33.02
CA THR A 67 -15.69 8.83 33.02
C THR A 67 -16.03 9.65 31.77
N GLY A 68 -17.18 9.40 31.15
CA GLY A 68 -17.68 10.16 29.99
C GLY A 68 -17.65 11.69 30.12
N GLU A 69 -17.66 12.20 31.35
CA GLU A 69 -17.47 13.61 31.68
C GLU A 69 -16.12 14.19 31.21
N LEU A 70 -15.06 13.39 31.19
CA LEU A 70 -13.73 13.83 30.74
C LEU A 70 -13.73 14.14 29.23
N PHE A 71 -14.35 13.28 28.41
CA PHE A 71 -14.48 13.51 26.97
C PHE A 71 -15.30 14.77 26.68
N ARG A 72 -16.40 14.99 27.42
CA ARG A 72 -17.21 16.21 27.30
C ARG A 72 -16.39 17.47 27.60
N VAL A 73 -15.70 17.50 28.74
CA VAL A 73 -14.87 18.64 29.16
C VAL A 73 -13.73 18.90 28.17
N GLU A 74 -13.10 17.84 27.65
CA GLU A 74 -12.05 17.97 26.64
C GLU A 74 -12.59 18.58 25.34
N THR A 75 -13.72 18.09 24.81
CA THR A 75 -14.33 18.67 23.61
C THR A 75 -14.75 20.12 23.82
N GLU A 76 -15.30 20.47 24.98
CA GLU A 76 -15.64 21.86 25.32
C GLU A 76 -14.39 22.76 25.33
N ASN A 77 -13.28 22.27 25.89
CA ASN A 77 -12.01 22.99 25.88
C ASN A 77 -11.45 23.16 24.46
N LEU A 78 -11.50 22.11 23.64
CA LEU A 78 -11.06 22.13 22.24
C LEU A 78 -11.89 23.13 21.40
N GLN A 79 -13.21 23.13 21.57
CA GLN A 79 -14.09 24.11 20.93
C GLN A 79 -13.77 25.53 21.39
N ARG A 80 -13.43 25.72 22.66
CA ARG A 80 -13.00 27.02 23.17
C ARG A 80 -11.65 27.46 22.58
N ILE A 81 -10.68 26.56 22.44
CA ILE A 81 -9.40 26.82 21.75
C ILE A 81 -9.67 27.26 20.31
N LYS A 82 -10.51 26.53 19.56
CA LYS A 82 -10.90 26.91 18.20
C LYS A 82 -11.47 28.31 18.14
N GLN A 83 -12.42 28.64 19.02
CA GLN A 83 -13.02 29.98 19.08
C GLN A 83 -11.98 31.08 19.30
N LEU A 84 -10.93 30.83 20.11
CA LEU A 84 -9.86 31.80 20.33
C LEU A 84 -8.95 31.95 19.11
N ILE A 85 -8.69 30.86 18.38
CA ILE A 85 -7.86 30.86 17.17
C ILE A 85 -8.57 31.51 15.98
N ASP A 86 -9.87 31.22 15.80
CA ASP A 86 -10.69 31.71 14.68
C ASP A 86 -11.13 33.17 14.86
N GLN A 87 -11.03 33.72 16.08
CA GLN A 87 -11.14 35.16 16.24
C GLN A 87 -9.99 35.78 15.44
N HIS A 88 -10.33 36.66 14.49
CA HIS A 88 -9.39 37.36 13.61
C HIS A 88 -8.48 38.35 14.37
N LEU A 89 -7.76 37.86 15.37
CA LEU A 89 -6.91 38.60 16.29
C LEU A 89 -5.54 38.83 15.67
N THR A 90 -5.02 40.04 15.90
CA THR A 90 -3.59 40.32 15.69
C THR A 90 -2.74 39.45 16.64
N ASP A 91 -1.46 39.26 16.33
CA ASP A 91 -0.58 38.44 17.18
C ASP A 91 -0.46 38.99 18.62
N ASP A 92 -0.48 40.31 18.80
CA ASP A 92 -0.47 40.92 20.14
C ASP A 92 -1.76 40.69 20.93
N GLU A 93 -2.90 40.62 20.24
CA GLU A 93 -4.18 40.27 20.87
C GLU A 93 -4.23 38.78 21.20
N PHE A 94 -3.83 37.92 20.26
CA PHE A 94 -3.77 36.47 20.48
C PHE A 94 -2.85 36.09 21.65
N ARG A 95 -1.69 36.76 21.78
CA ARG A 95 -0.77 36.57 22.91
C ARG A 95 -1.41 36.76 24.29
N ARG A 96 -2.46 37.59 24.40
CA ARG A 96 -3.20 37.78 25.67
C ARG A 96 -4.03 36.57 26.08
N HIS A 97 -4.33 35.68 25.13
CA HIS A 97 -5.10 34.46 25.36
C HIS A 97 -4.22 33.23 25.60
N LEU A 98 -2.89 33.33 25.54
CA LEU A 98 -2.00 32.17 25.72
C LEU A 98 -2.14 31.50 27.08
N ALA A 99 -2.41 32.26 28.15
CA ALA A 99 -2.69 31.69 29.47
C ALA A 99 -4.00 30.90 29.51
N GLU A 100 -5.01 31.37 28.77
CA GLU A 100 -6.29 30.65 28.61
C GLU A 100 -6.09 29.38 27.78
N ILE A 101 -5.40 29.47 26.63
CA ILE A 101 -5.09 28.32 25.78
C ILE A 101 -4.35 27.24 26.57
N ARG A 102 -3.32 27.62 27.34
CA ARG A 102 -2.57 26.69 28.20
C ARG A 102 -3.49 25.91 29.15
N ALA A 103 -4.45 26.58 29.78
CA ALA A 103 -5.38 25.95 30.73
C ALA A 103 -6.38 25.01 30.04
N LEU A 104 -6.61 25.18 28.73
CA LEU A 104 -7.55 24.42 27.92
C LEU A 104 -6.90 23.24 27.19
N LEU A 105 -5.57 23.09 27.22
CA LEU A 105 -4.88 22.01 26.51
C LEU A 105 -5.41 20.62 26.97
N PRO A 106 -5.51 19.66 26.03
CA PRO A 106 -6.06 18.34 26.30
C PRO A 106 -5.18 17.52 27.26
N GLN A 107 -5.72 16.42 27.78
CA GLN A 107 -5.09 15.65 28.86
C GLN A 107 -3.64 15.22 28.56
N PRO A 108 -3.26 14.80 27.35
CA PRO A 108 -1.87 14.43 27.05
C PRO A 108 -0.84 15.51 27.36
N PHE A 109 -1.18 16.80 27.23
CA PHE A 109 -0.28 17.88 27.61
C PHE A 109 -0.05 17.95 29.12
N ARG A 110 -1.09 17.66 29.91
CA ARG A 110 -0.97 17.61 31.38
C ARG A 110 -0.11 16.43 31.81
N ASP A 111 -0.26 15.29 31.13
CA ASP A 111 0.56 14.11 31.38
C ASP A 111 2.05 14.41 31.11
N MET A 112 2.32 15.19 30.05
CA MET A 112 3.65 15.69 29.70
C MET A 112 4.24 16.70 30.70
N GLU A 113 3.45 17.39 31.54
CA GLU A 113 3.99 18.33 32.54
C GLU A 113 4.93 17.64 33.55
N SER A 114 4.68 16.35 33.79
CA SER A 114 5.51 15.51 34.65
C SER A 114 6.75 14.94 33.95
N MET A 115 6.76 14.96 32.61
CA MET A 115 7.80 14.43 31.75
C MET A 115 8.86 15.52 31.47
N SER A 116 9.53 16.01 32.52
CA SER A 116 10.64 16.95 32.29
C SER A 116 11.79 16.20 31.63
N SER A 117 11.94 16.35 30.31
CA SER A 117 13.21 16.07 29.65
C SER A 117 14.27 17.04 30.19
N ALA A 118 15.56 16.73 30.01
CA ALA A 118 16.65 17.56 30.50
C ALA A 118 16.74 18.97 29.87
N TRP A 119 15.80 19.38 29.00
CA TRP A 119 15.95 20.57 28.17
C TRP A 119 14.76 21.55 28.24
N ILE A 120 13.49 21.17 27.98
CA ILE A 120 12.31 22.08 28.06
C ILE A 120 11.02 21.25 28.35
N ASN A 121 10.07 21.80 29.12
CA ASN A 121 8.73 21.23 29.30
C ASN A 121 7.89 21.40 28.01
N PRO A 122 7.33 20.32 27.42
CA PRO A 122 6.58 20.39 26.16
C PRO A 122 5.41 21.39 26.17
N VAL A 123 4.71 21.55 27.29
CA VAL A 123 3.61 22.53 27.43
C VAL A 123 4.13 23.96 27.37
N ASP A 124 5.22 24.25 28.11
CA ASP A 124 5.86 25.56 28.07
C ASP A 124 6.37 25.88 26.67
N HIS A 125 6.94 24.88 26.00
CA HIS A 125 7.43 24.95 24.64
C HIS A 125 6.32 25.28 23.63
N THR A 126 5.18 24.58 23.67
CA THR A 126 4.00 24.87 22.83
C THR A 126 3.51 26.31 23.02
N VAL A 127 3.41 26.78 24.26
CA VAL A 127 2.96 28.15 24.56
C VAL A 127 3.99 29.18 24.09
N ASP A 128 5.28 28.92 24.28
CA ASP A 128 6.37 29.79 23.81
C ASP A 128 6.45 29.84 22.28
N ALA A 129 6.20 28.72 21.59
CA ALA A 129 6.14 28.66 20.14
C ALA A 129 4.95 29.50 19.62
N LEU A 130 3.76 29.34 20.20
CA LEU A 130 2.60 30.18 19.89
C LEU A 130 2.86 31.67 20.14
N ALA A 131 3.60 32.03 21.19
CA ALA A 131 3.98 33.41 21.46
C ALA A 131 4.92 34.00 20.39
N LYS A 132 5.77 33.15 19.81
CA LYS A 132 6.79 33.49 18.81
C LYS A 132 6.31 33.37 17.37
N LEU A 133 5.13 32.82 17.15
CA LEU A 133 4.49 32.81 15.84
C LEU A 133 4.31 34.25 15.34
N ASP A 134 4.77 34.47 14.11
CA ASP A 134 4.60 35.70 13.36
C ASP A 134 3.67 35.38 12.20
N THR A 135 2.43 35.86 12.26
CA THR A 135 1.46 35.66 11.18
C THR A 135 1.47 36.81 10.18
N SER A 136 2.47 37.70 10.23
CA SER A 136 2.58 38.78 9.26
C SER A 136 2.84 38.22 7.86
N GLY A 137 1.95 38.56 6.93
CA GLY A 137 1.98 38.05 5.55
C GLY A 137 1.12 36.82 5.32
N LEU A 138 0.54 36.21 6.36
CA LEU A 138 -0.46 35.15 6.21
C LEU A 138 -1.88 35.74 6.12
N THR A 139 -2.76 35.09 5.35
CA THR A 139 -4.20 35.35 5.42
C THR A 139 -4.76 34.91 6.76
N THR A 140 -5.97 35.34 7.12
CA THR A 140 -6.50 34.94 8.43
C THR A 140 -6.78 33.43 8.54
N GLY A 141 -7.15 32.76 7.43
CA GLY A 141 -7.28 31.30 7.42
C GLY A 141 -5.94 30.61 7.64
N GLN A 142 -4.89 31.06 6.95
CA GLN A 142 -3.53 30.54 7.12
C GLN A 142 -2.98 30.77 8.54
N ALA A 143 -3.24 31.94 9.12
CA ALA A 143 -2.88 32.24 10.50
C ALA A 143 -3.59 31.31 11.50
N ALA A 144 -4.87 31.01 11.27
CA ALA A 144 -5.61 30.04 12.07
C ALA A 144 -5.00 28.65 11.96
N VAL A 145 -4.72 28.16 10.75
CA VAL A 145 -4.03 26.88 10.51
C VAL A 145 -2.70 26.81 11.26
N ALA A 146 -1.83 27.82 11.13
CA ALA A 146 -0.54 27.85 11.80
C ALA A 146 -0.66 27.78 13.33
N ARG A 147 -1.64 28.49 13.91
CA ARG A 147 -1.93 28.46 15.35
C ARG A 147 -2.40 27.09 15.80
N VAL A 148 -3.31 26.44 15.07
CA VAL A 148 -3.78 25.09 15.41
C VAL A 148 -2.64 24.07 15.33
N VAL A 149 -1.83 24.13 14.27
CA VAL A 149 -0.67 23.25 14.12
C VAL A 149 0.25 23.37 15.32
N LEU A 150 0.62 24.60 15.73
CA LEU A 150 1.48 24.80 16.89
C LEU A 150 0.85 24.34 18.21
N VAL A 151 -0.48 24.39 18.37
CA VAL A 151 -1.14 23.81 19.56
C VAL A 151 -0.86 22.31 19.67
N PHE A 152 -0.81 21.58 18.55
CA PHE A 152 -0.72 20.11 18.55
C PHE A 152 0.59 19.53 18.03
N HIS A 153 1.53 20.32 17.53
CA HIS A 153 2.74 19.83 16.82
C HIS A 153 3.52 18.78 17.63
N ASP A 154 3.52 18.92 18.95
CA ASP A 154 4.29 18.11 19.89
C ASP A 154 3.47 17.18 20.78
N VAL A 155 2.15 17.06 20.58
CA VAL A 155 1.28 16.27 21.46
C VAL A 155 1.67 14.78 21.51
N GLY A 156 2.27 14.26 20.44
CA GLY A 156 2.79 12.89 20.34
C GLY A 156 3.96 12.57 21.28
N LYS A 157 4.61 13.58 21.87
CA LYS A 157 5.69 13.39 22.86
C LYS A 157 5.20 12.81 24.18
N VAL A 158 3.88 12.75 24.41
CA VAL A 158 3.28 12.09 25.58
C VAL A 158 3.68 10.62 25.69
N TYR A 159 3.94 9.97 24.55
CA TYR A 159 4.35 8.57 24.52
C TYR A 159 5.84 8.40 24.82
N ASP A 160 6.69 9.18 24.16
CA ASP A 160 8.13 9.25 24.43
C ASP A 160 8.68 10.63 23.98
N PRO A 161 9.23 11.44 24.91
CA PRO A 161 9.69 12.79 24.61
C PRO A 161 10.97 12.84 23.79
N ASN A 162 11.67 11.70 23.61
CA ASN A 162 12.88 11.61 22.78
C ASN A 162 12.60 10.97 21.42
N ASP A 163 11.35 10.62 21.13
CA ASP A 163 11.00 9.95 19.89
C ASP A 163 11.12 10.89 18.70
N ARG A 164 11.83 10.46 17.66
CA ARG A 164 11.93 11.21 16.40
C ARG A 164 10.68 11.03 15.54
N GLU A 165 9.84 10.05 15.83
CA GLU A 165 8.54 9.79 15.17
C GLU A 165 7.37 10.52 15.85
N HIS A 166 7.63 11.35 16.86
CA HIS A 166 6.58 12.12 17.53
C HIS A 166 5.70 12.97 16.59
N PRO A 167 6.16 13.52 15.44
CA PRO A 167 5.30 14.30 14.54
C PRO A 167 4.13 13.48 13.97
N ASP A 168 4.36 12.22 13.63
CA ASP A 168 3.30 11.31 13.15
C ASP A 168 2.28 11.01 14.25
N ARG A 169 2.77 10.74 15.47
CA ARG A 169 1.89 10.51 16.62
C ARG A 169 1.11 11.76 17.00
N SER A 170 1.74 12.93 16.88
CA SER A 170 1.07 14.22 17.06
C SER A 170 -0.06 14.40 16.06
N ALA A 171 0.17 14.09 14.78
CA ALA A 171 -0.87 14.19 13.75
C ALA A 171 -2.02 13.21 14.02
N ASN A 172 -1.72 11.95 14.37
CA ASN A 172 -2.74 10.95 14.66
C ASN A 172 -3.59 11.34 15.88
N LEU A 173 -2.98 11.80 16.97
CA LEU A 173 -3.71 12.32 18.13
C LEU A 173 -4.53 13.57 17.78
N ALA A 174 -3.94 14.48 17.01
CA ALA A 174 -4.61 15.72 16.60
C ALA A 174 -5.84 15.46 15.73
N GLN A 175 -5.88 14.37 14.95
CA GLN A 175 -7.03 14.07 14.09
C GLN A 175 -8.36 14.03 14.88
N ASP A 176 -8.38 13.34 16.02
CA ASP A 176 -9.58 13.27 16.86
C ASP A 176 -9.92 14.64 17.46
N TYR A 177 -8.91 15.44 17.83
CA TYR A 177 -9.11 16.79 18.34
C TYR A 177 -9.67 17.73 17.27
N LEU A 178 -9.20 17.63 16.03
CA LEU A 178 -9.67 18.45 14.92
C LEU A 178 -11.13 18.13 14.54
N ILE A 179 -11.52 16.85 14.64
CA ILE A 179 -12.93 16.43 14.51
C ILE A 179 -13.79 17.06 15.61
N LYS A 180 -13.35 16.98 16.88
CA LYS A 180 -14.05 17.59 18.04
C LYS A 180 -14.13 19.11 17.94
N MET A 181 -13.12 19.75 17.34
CA MET A 181 -13.10 21.18 17.03
C MET A 181 -14.01 21.53 15.84
N GLY A 182 -14.45 20.56 15.03
CA GLY A 182 -15.36 20.79 13.91
C GLY A 182 -14.68 21.35 12.66
N TYR A 183 -13.40 21.03 12.44
CA TYR A 183 -12.71 21.35 11.19
C TYR A 183 -13.24 20.50 10.02
N GLY A 184 -13.33 21.10 8.83
CA GLY A 184 -13.70 20.39 7.60
C GLY A 184 -12.55 19.52 7.08
N GLN A 185 -12.86 18.49 6.28
CA GLN A 185 -11.85 17.54 5.77
C GLN A 185 -10.66 18.20 5.03
N PRO A 186 -10.86 19.16 4.09
CA PRO A 186 -9.72 19.77 3.40
C PRO A 186 -8.79 20.55 4.34
N GLU A 187 -9.37 21.30 5.28
CA GLU A 187 -8.62 22.10 6.26
C GLU A 187 -7.91 21.20 7.28
N MET A 188 -8.59 20.14 7.74
CA MET A 188 -8.00 19.14 8.62
C MET A 188 -6.80 18.44 7.95
N GLN A 189 -6.90 18.07 6.67
CA GLN A 189 -5.78 17.45 5.95
C GLN A 189 -4.57 18.38 5.89
N LEU A 190 -4.78 19.67 5.62
CA LEU A 190 -3.72 20.68 5.64
C LEU A 190 -3.08 20.80 7.03
N ILE A 191 -3.88 20.91 8.09
CA ILE A 191 -3.38 21.00 9.48
C ILE A 191 -2.58 19.74 9.84
N LEU A 192 -3.10 18.55 9.53
CA LEU A 192 -2.44 17.27 9.81
C LEU A 192 -1.12 17.12 9.05
N ASN A 193 -1.07 17.53 7.78
CA ASN A 193 0.16 17.53 7.00
C ASN A 193 1.22 18.45 7.63
N GLN A 194 0.82 19.65 8.05
CA GLN A 194 1.70 20.61 8.71
C GLN A 194 2.20 20.10 10.07
N ILE A 195 1.37 19.40 10.86
CA ILE A 195 1.80 18.75 12.12
C ILE A 195 2.79 17.63 11.84
N ARG A 196 2.48 16.75 10.88
CA ARG A 196 3.30 15.57 10.54
C ARG A 196 4.71 15.94 10.12
N PHE A 197 4.84 17.07 9.42
CA PHE A 197 6.11 17.50 8.86
C PHE A 197 6.62 18.80 9.48
N HIS A 198 6.16 19.18 10.68
CA HIS A 198 6.51 20.46 11.31
C HIS A 198 8.04 20.67 11.50
N ASP A 199 8.82 19.59 11.56
CA ASP A 199 10.28 19.60 11.65
C ASP A 199 11.02 19.64 10.29
N ALA A 200 10.33 19.39 9.17
CA ALA A 200 10.95 19.09 7.88
C ALA A 200 11.89 20.19 7.38
N LEU A 201 11.44 21.44 7.39
CA LEU A 201 12.26 22.58 7.00
C LEU A 201 13.42 22.85 7.98
N GLY A 202 13.22 22.54 9.27
CA GLY A 202 14.25 22.63 10.30
C GLY A 202 15.37 21.61 10.05
N GLU A 203 15.00 20.37 9.74
CA GLU A 203 15.91 19.27 9.43
C GLU A 203 16.65 19.50 8.11
N ALA A 204 15.99 19.99 7.06
CA ALA A 204 16.62 20.35 5.79
C ALA A 204 17.62 21.51 5.93
N ALA A 205 17.46 22.37 6.95
CA ALA A 205 18.38 23.46 7.23
C ALA A 205 19.63 23.04 8.05
N ARG A 206 19.71 21.78 8.47
CA ARG A 206 20.86 21.27 9.23
C ARG A 206 22.05 21.00 8.32
N GLN A 207 23.20 21.54 8.70
CA GLN A 207 24.47 21.38 7.97
C GLN A 207 25.36 20.28 8.56
N ASP A 208 24.92 19.64 9.64
CA ASP A 208 25.66 18.57 10.34
C ASP A 208 25.46 17.19 9.68
N GLY A 209 24.66 17.10 8.61
CA GLY A 209 24.37 15.86 7.89
C GLY A 209 23.49 14.89 8.68
N GLN A 210 22.90 15.32 9.81
CA GLN A 210 21.99 14.50 10.61
C GLN A 210 20.50 14.76 10.31
N GLY A 211 20.24 15.65 9.35
CA GLY A 211 18.90 15.98 8.85
C GLY A 211 18.28 14.78 8.14
N LEU A 212 17.02 14.48 8.47
CA LEU A 212 16.25 13.43 7.78
C LEU A 212 15.70 13.86 6.43
N PHE A 213 15.50 15.17 6.24
CA PHE A 213 14.93 15.76 5.03
C PHE A 213 15.97 16.58 4.27
N VAL A 214 15.89 16.55 2.94
CA VAL A 214 16.57 17.49 2.04
C VAL A 214 15.59 18.51 1.46
N GLU A 215 16.09 19.54 0.78
CA GLU A 215 15.26 20.60 0.19
C GLU A 215 14.19 20.06 -0.77
N ASP A 216 14.53 19.04 -1.56
CA ASP A 216 13.60 18.40 -2.50
C ASP A 216 12.45 17.68 -1.78
N ASP A 217 12.71 17.09 -0.59
CA ASP A 217 11.66 16.46 0.21
C ASP A 217 10.67 17.51 0.74
N VAL A 218 11.16 18.69 1.13
CA VAL A 218 10.29 19.78 1.60
C VAL A 218 9.38 20.29 0.48
N LEU A 219 9.88 20.34 -0.77
CA LEU A 219 9.06 20.73 -1.93
C LEU A 219 7.98 19.70 -2.25
N SER A 220 8.28 18.40 -2.13
CA SER A 220 7.30 17.34 -2.39
C SER A 220 6.21 17.28 -1.32
N ILE A 221 6.56 17.58 -0.05
CA ILE A 221 5.62 17.60 1.07
C ILE A 221 4.67 18.81 1.02
N PHE A 222 5.17 19.98 0.62
CA PHE A 222 4.41 21.22 0.58
C PHE A 222 4.25 21.70 -0.88
N PRO A 223 3.31 21.14 -1.66
CA PRO A 223 3.25 21.33 -3.10
C PRO A 223 2.89 22.77 -3.52
N THR A 224 2.41 23.60 -2.60
CA THR A 224 2.03 24.99 -2.88
C THR A 224 2.91 25.98 -2.10
N LEU A 225 3.13 27.16 -2.69
CA LEU A 225 3.84 28.24 -2.01
C LEU A 225 3.12 28.67 -0.72
N GLU A 226 1.79 28.64 -0.73
CA GLU A 226 0.97 28.93 0.45
C GLU A 226 1.27 27.98 1.61
N GLU A 227 1.29 26.67 1.36
CA GLU A 227 1.63 25.68 2.37
C GLU A 227 3.05 25.84 2.90
N LEU A 228 3.99 26.15 2.01
CA LEU A 228 5.37 26.38 2.40
C LEU A 228 5.53 27.67 3.25
N GLU A 229 4.75 28.71 2.94
CA GLU A 229 4.72 29.96 3.72
C GLU A 229 4.14 29.76 5.12
N ILE A 230 3.05 28.97 5.25
CA ILE A 230 2.51 28.54 6.55
C ILE A 230 3.57 27.74 7.31
N HIS A 231 4.16 26.73 6.66
CA HIS A 231 5.15 25.83 7.24
C HIS A 231 6.37 26.59 7.77
N GLN A 232 6.85 27.59 7.00
CA GLN A 232 7.95 28.44 7.43
C GLN A 232 7.66 29.12 8.77
N GLN A 233 6.48 29.70 8.94
CA GLN A 233 6.15 30.43 10.18
C GLN A 233 6.05 29.47 11.37
N ILE A 234 5.49 28.28 11.17
CA ILE A 234 5.45 27.21 12.19
C ILE A 234 6.87 26.84 12.64
N VAL A 235 7.75 26.47 11.70
CA VAL A 235 9.13 26.04 11.99
C VAL A 235 9.94 27.16 12.66
N LEU A 236 9.78 28.41 12.19
CA LEU A 236 10.48 29.55 12.78
C LEU A 236 10.02 29.82 14.21
N ALA A 237 8.71 29.72 14.48
CA ALA A 237 8.15 29.90 15.82
C ALA A 237 8.66 28.81 16.78
N ASP A 238 8.59 27.56 16.32
CA ASP A 238 9.04 26.38 17.04
C ASP A 238 10.54 26.45 17.38
N VAL A 239 11.40 26.60 16.38
CA VAL A 239 12.86 26.73 16.58
C VAL A 239 13.23 27.96 17.42
N SER A 240 12.47 29.05 17.32
CA SER A 240 12.68 30.25 18.15
C SER A 240 12.31 30.02 19.62
N SER A 241 11.36 29.11 19.86
CA SER A 241 10.94 28.72 21.20
C SER A 241 12.11 28.08 21.98
N ILE A 242 12.94 27.28 21.31
CA ILE A 242 14.07 26.54 21.88
C ILE A 242 15.39 27.33 21.76
N PRO A 243 15.99 27.84 22.86
CA PRO A 243 17.19 28.69 22.79
C PRO A 243 18.38 28.07 22.03
N ALA A 244 18.60 26.77 22.17
CA ALA A 244 19.70 26.05 21.53
C ALA A 244 19.55 25.96 20.00
N LEU A 245 18.32 25.97 19.49
CA LEU A 245 18.04 25.79 18.06
C LEU A 245 17.99 27.12 17.29
N ARG A 246 17.87 28.27 17.98
CA ARG A 246 17.85 29.61 17.36
C ARG A 246 18.99 29.88 16.36
N ARG A 247 20.14 29.23 16.55
CA ARG A 247 21.28 29.29 15.62
C ARG A 247 20.94 28.84 14.19
N PHE A 248 19.89 28.02 14.02
CA PHE A 248 19.46 27.49 12.73
C PHE A 248 18.49 28.42 11.97
N ILE A 249 17.94 29.46 12.61
CA ILE A 249 16.95 30.38 12.00
C ILE A 249 17.46 31.00 10.69
N SER A 250 18.73 31.43 10.65
CA SER A 250 19.32 32.00 9.43
C SER A 250 19.41 30.98 8.30
N ASN A 251 19.68 29.71 8.62
CA ASN A 251 19.75 28.63 7.65
C ASN A 251 18.33 28.29 7.15
N ILE A 252 17.36 28.15 8.04
CA ILE A 252 15.95 27.91 7.72
C ILE A 252 15.43 28.97 6.75
N ARG A 253 15.68 30.25 7.02
CA ARG A 253 15.32 31.35 6.11
C ARG A 253 16.07 31.32 4.78
N THR A 254 17.24 30.72 4.73
CA THR A 254 18.03 30.58 3.49
C THR A 254 17.49 29.44 2.64
N VAL A 255 17.24 28.28 3.25
CA VAL A 255 16.57 27.13 2.61
C VAL A 255 15.22 27.59 2.06
N PHE A 256 14.36 28.17 2.89
CA PHE A 256 13.05 28.67 2.44
C PHE A 256 13.15 29.64 1.27
N ARG A 257 14.11 30.58 1.26
CA ARG A 257 14.28 31.50 0.12
C ARG A 257 14.65 30.77 -1.17
N ARG A 258 15.47 29.71 -1.08
CA ARG A 258 15.79 28.86 -2.24
C ARG A 258 14.54 28.15 -2.73
N LEU A 259 13.82 27.48 -1.82
CA LEU A 259 12.57 26.78 -2.14
C LEU A 259 11.53 27.72 -2.75
N ARG A 260 11.31 28.90 -2.16
CA ARG A 260 10.42 29.94 -2.67
C ARG A 260 10.80 30.40 -4.08
N THR A 261 12.10 30.46 -4.39
CA THR A 261 12.58 30.81 -5.72
C THR A 261 12.18 29.74 -6.74
N THR A 262 12.18 28.46 -6.36
CA THR A 262 11.67 27.36 -7.19
C THR A 262 10.20 27.55 -7.59
N TYR A 263 9.35 28.06 -6.69
CA TYR A 263 7.97 28.44 -7.05
C TYR A 263 7.90 29.70 -7.94
N GLY A 264 8.84 30.63 -7.79
CA GLY A 264 8.82 31.96 -8.43
C GLY A 264 9.53 32.07 -9.78
N GLU A 265 10.54 31.23 -10.07
CA GLU A 265 11.23 31.17 -11.37
C GLU A 265 10.41 30.49 -12.45
N GLY A 266 9.16 30.17 -12.15
CA GLY A 266 8.39 29.22 -12.90
C GLY A 266 9.04 27.86 -12.68
N ASN A 267 8.44 27.09 -11.78
CA ASN A 267 7.99 25.77 -12.19
C ASN A 267 7.04 25.92 -13.41
N ASN A 268 7.59 26.39 -14.54
CA ASN A 268 7.51 25.71 -15.81
C ASN A 268 8.51 24.52 -15.74
N SER A 269 8.49 23.74 -14.65
CA SER A 269 8.23 22.36 -14.93
C SER A 269 6.97 22.43 -15.76
N GLU A 270 7.08 22.05 -17.03
CA GLU A 270 6.15 21.03 -17.46
C GLU A 270 6.16 20.00 -16.31
N GLU A 271 5.31 20.25 -15.31
CA GLU A 271 4.29 19.31 -14.98
C GLU A 271 3.86 18.79 -16.37
N LEU A 272 4.51 17.70 -16.77
CA LEU A 272 3.77 16.50 -17.01
C LEU A 272 2.99 16.17 -15.72
N ASP A 273 2.11 17.09 -15.27
CA ASP A 273 0.70 16.82 -15.33
C ASP A 273 0.45 16.38 -16.77
N VAL A 274 0.83 15.12 -17.02
CA VAL A 274 -0.06 14.28 -17.74
C VAL A 274 -1.24 14.17 -16.77
N ASP A 275 -2.09 15.21 -16.77
CA ASP A 275 -3.38 15.06 -17.40
C ASP A 275 -3.12 14.20 -18.63
N LEU A 276 -3.03 12.88 -18.40
CA LEU A 276 -3.24 11.87 -19.41
C LEU A 276 -4.55 12.35 -19.97
N PRO A 277 -4.56 12.92 -21.20
CA PRO A 277 -5.76 13.52 -21.72
C PRO A 277 -6.85 12.51 -21.46
N GLU A 278 -7.91 12.93 -20.75
CA GLU A 278 -9.10 12.10 -20.65
C GLU A 278 -9.35 11.56 -22.05
N PRO A 279 -9.45 10.24 -22.19
CA PRO A 279 -9.05 9.54 -23.39
C PRO A 279 -9.71 10.16 -24.62
N ASP A 280 -8.89 10.80 -25.47
CA ASP A 280 -9.26 11.15 -26.85
C ASP A 280 -9.47 9.88 -27.71
N ALA A 281 -9.22 8.69 -27.13
CA ALA A 281 -9.67 7.43 -27.70
C ALA A 281 -11.19 7.34 -27.55
N ASP A 282 -11.90 7.25 -28.68
CA ASP A 282 -13.36 7.14 -28.74
C ASP A 282 -13.87 5.88 -28.00
N LEU A 283 -13.99 5.99 -26.67
CA LEU A 283 -14.48 4.95 -25.77
C LEU A 283 -15.90 4.53 -26.14
N THR A 284 -16.68 5.43 -26.73
CA THR A 284 -18.04 5.14 -27.17
C THR A 284 -18.01 4.13 -28.32
N HIS A 285 -17.16 4.36 -29.33
CA HIS A 285 -16.98 3.43 -30.44
C HIS A 285 -16.34 2.11 -29.98
N PHE A 286 -15.35 2.17 -29.09
CA PHE A 286 -14.77 0.96 -28.48
C PHE A 286 -15.83 0.13 -27.74
N ASN A 287 -16.63 0.75 -26.86
CA ASN A 287 -17.68 0.06 -26.11
C ASN A 287 -18.72 -0.56 -27.04
N HIS A 288 -19.07 0.12 -28.14
CA HIS A 288 -19.97 -0.43 -29.15
C HIS A 288 -19.41 -1.68 -29.84
N LEU A 289 -18.13 -1.67 -30.25
CA LEU A 289 -17.46 -2.83 -30.82
C LEU A 289 -17.30 -3.96 -29.80
N HIS A 290 -16.96 -3.61 -28.55
CA HIS A 290 -16.86 -4.55 -27.45
C HIS A 290 -18.19 -5.27 -27.23
N GLU A 291 -19.30 -4.55 -27.08
CA GLU A 291 -20.64 -5.16 -26.94
C GLU A 291 -21.04 -6.05 -28.13
N ARG A 292 -20.64 -5.69 -29.34
CA ARG A 292 -20.91 -6.48 -30.56
C ARG A 292 -20.11 -7.78 -30.64
N LEU A 293 -18.85 -7.74 -30.22
CA LEU A 293 -17.93 -8.88 -30.34
C LEU A 293 -18.03 -9.80 -29.11
N PHE A 294 -18.23 -9.21 -27.93
CA PHE A 294 -18.46 -9.85 -26.64
C PHE A 294 -19.97 -9.93 -26.36
N GLU A 295 -20.67 -10.85 -27.03
CA GLU A 295 -22.03 -11.18 -26.62
C GLU A 295 -22.01 -11.71 -25.18
N LYS A 296 -22.87 -11.17 -24.31
CA LYS A 296 -23.02 -11.52 -22.88
C LYS A 296 -23.13 -13.04 -22.66
N ARG A 297 -21.99 -13.71 -22.53
CA ARG A 297 -21.85 -15.03 -21.93
C ARG A 297 -20.81 -14.92 -20.84
N PHE A 298 -21.16 -15.39 -19.65
CA PHE A 298 -20.18 -15.79 -18.66
C PHE A 298 -19.37 -16.92 -19.29
N PHE A 299 -18.15 -16.61 -19.74
CA PHE A 299 -17.23 -17.66 -20.17
C PHE A 299 -16.95 -18.52 -18.95
N SER A 300 -17.45 -19.76 -18.95
CA SER A 300 -16.97 -20.76 -18.01
C SER A 300 -15.52 -21.01 -18.35
N SER A 301 -14.63 -20.88 -17.37
CA SER A 301 -13.15 -21.04 -17.42
C SER A 301 -12.54 -22.26 -18.16
N VAL A 302 -13.35 -23.07 -18.83
CA VAL A 302 -12.98 -24.39 -19.35
C VAL A 302 -12.56 -24.38 -20.84
N GLU A 303 -12.85 -23.33 -21.63
CA GLU A 303 -12.62 -23.34 -23.09
C GLU A 303 -11.90 -22.09 -23.66
N ILE A 304 -10.91 -21.57 -22.94
CA ILE A 304 -10.12 -20.37 -23.32
C ILE A 304 -9.64 -20.38 -24.79
N SER A 305 -9.23 -21.55 -25.30
CA SER A 305 -8.77 -21.70 -26.68
C SER A 305 -9.89 -21.56 -27.71
N GLN A 306 -11.08 -22.12 -27.44
CA GLN A 306 -12.24 -22.00 -28.32
C GLN A 306 -12.77 -20.56 -28.33
N ASP A 307 -12.80 -19.91 -27.17
CA ASP A 307 -13.22 -18.52 -27.03
C ASP A 307 -12.29 -17.58 -27.81
N ARG A 308 -10.97 -17.81 -27.72
CA ARG A 308 -9.98 -17.06 -28.51
C ARG A 308 -10.19 -17.26 -30.01
N ASP A 309 -10.40 -18.50 -30.46
CA ASP A 309 -10.59 -18.79 -31.88
C ASP A 309 -11.93 -18.20 -32.40
N GLU A 310 -12.96 -18.14 -31.56
CA GLU A 310 -14.18 -17.39 -31.87
C GLU A 310 -13.93 -15.90 -32.00
N ARG A 311 -13.23 -15.27 -31.05
CA ARG A 311 -12.87 -13.85 -31.13
C ARG A 311 -12.04 -13.54 -32.37
N LYS A 312 -11.08 -14.40 -32.72
CA LYS A 312 -10.27 -14.26 -33.94
C LYS A 312 -11.13 -14.31 -35.20
N ARG A 313 -12.13 -15.21 -35.26
CA ARG A 313 -13.09 -15.27 -36.38
C ARG A 313 -13.99 -14.02 -36.44
N LYS A 314 -14.48 -13.57 -35.28
CA LYS A 314 -15.33 -12.37 -35.19
C LYS A 314 -14.56 -11.11 -35.59
N PHE A 315 -13.32 -10.95 -35.13
CA PHE A 315 -12.43 -9.87 -35.54
C PHE A 315 -12.17 -9.88 -37.05
N ALA A 316 -11.85 -11.05 -37.62
CA ALA A 316 -11.62 -11.18 -39.06
C ALA A 316 -12.86 -10.88 -39.92
N ALA A 317 -14.06 -10.95 -39.35
CA ALA A 317 -15.32 -10.62 -40.02
C ALA A 317 -15.69 -9.13 -39.96
N LEU A 318 -14.97 -8.32 -39.15
CA LEU A 318 -15.16 -6.88 -39.10
C LEU A 318 -14.71 -6.19 -40.39
N GLY A 319 -15.25 -4.99 -40.66
CA GLY A 319 -14.76 -4.14 -41.74
C GLY A 319 -13.31 -3.71 -41.51
N ALA A 320 -12.56 -3.41 -42.58
CA ALA A 320 -11.15 -3.01 -42.47
C ALA A 320 -10.94 -1.78 -41.57
N GLU A 321 -11.87 -0.83 -41.59
CA GLU A 321 -11.84 0.37 -40.73
C GLU A 321 -12.03 0.01 -39.25
N GLU A 322 -12.93 -0.92 -38.93
CA GLU A 322 -13.19 -1.37 -37.54
C GLU A 322 -12.00 -2.19 -37.00
N GLN A 323 -11.41 -3.06 -37.83
CA GLN A 323 -10.20 -3.80 -37.46
C GLN A 323 -9.06 -2.83 -37.17
N GLN A 324 -8.87 -1.83 -38.05
CA GLN A 324 -7.84 -0.84 -37.89
C GLN A 324 -8.05 0.01 -36.63
N PHE A 325 -9.29 0.44 -36.39
CA PHE A 325 -9.66 1.18 -35.18
C PHE A 325 -9.27 0.42 -33.91
N LEU A 326 -9.57 -0.88 -33.80
CA LEU A 326 -9.24 -1.67 -32.61
C LEU A 326 -7.72 -1.77 -32.38
N LEU A 327 -6.93 -1.89 -33.45
CA LEU A 327 -5.48 -1.92 -33.36
C LEU A 327 -4.91 -0.56 -32.94
N ASP A 328 -5.41 0.53 -33.52
CA ASP A 328 -4.99 1.89 -33.16
C ASP A 328 -5.43 2.23 -31.73
N PHE A 329 -6.61 1.77 -31.30
CA PHE A 329 -7.10 1.89 -29.94
C PHE A 329 -6.20 1.13 -28.94
N ALA A 330 -5.76 -0.10 -29.27
CA ALA A 330 -4.82 -0.84 -28.43
C ALA A 330 -3.46 -0.12 -28.31
N ILE A 331 -2.97 0.48 -29.40
CA ILE A 331 -1.76 1.32 -29.39
C ILE A 331 -1.95 2.54 -28.49
N GLY A 332 -3.07 3.25 -28.61
CA GLY A 332 -3.39 4.39 -27.75
C GLY A 332 -3.46 4.01 -26.27
N CYS A 333 -4.17 2.92 -25.94
CA CYS A 333 -4.25 2.38 -24.58
C CYS A 333 -2.88 2.01 -24.01
N SER A 334 -2.03 1.40 -24.85
CA SER A 334 -0.64 1.09 -24.50
C SER A 334 0.14 2.36 -24.15
N GLN A 335 0.09 3.40 -25.00
CA GLN A 335 0.79 4.66 -24.75
C GLN A 335 0.31 5.30 -23.43
N GLN A 336 -1.00 5.33 -23.21
CA GLN A 336 -1.65 5.95 -22.05
C GLN A 336 -1.61 5.10 -20.76
N ASN A 337 -1.19 3.84 -20.83
CA ASN A 337 -1.16 2.91 -19.68
C ASN A 337 -2.55 2.65 -19.06
N THR A 338 -3.55 2.39 -19.92
CA THR A 338 -4.94 2.14 -19.49
C THR A 338 -5.24 0.65 -19.39
N PRO A 339 -6.15 0.21 -18.50
CA PRO A 339 -6.53 -1.20 -18.39
C PRO A 339 -7.28 -1.72 -19.63
N HIS A 340 -7.88 -0.82 -20.43
CA HIS A 340 -8.57 -1.16 -21.67
C HIS A 340 -7.66 -1.80 -22.73
N LEU A 341 -6.33 -1.68 -22.59
CA LEU A 341 -5.36 -2.40 -23.43
C LEU A 341 -5.67 -3.90 -23.51
N PHE A 342 -5.95 -4.54 -22.38
CA PHE A 342 -6.18 -5.99 -22.35
C PHE A 342 -7.48 -6.39 -23.06
N GLN A 343 -8.56 -5.63 -22.85
CA GLN A 343 -9.83 -5.84 -23.53
C GLN A 343 -9.66 -5.64 -25.06
N ALA A 344 -8.99 -4.56 -25.47
CA ALA A 344 -8.71 -4.30 -26.87
C ALA A 344 -7.93 -5.44 -27.54
N LEU A 345 -6.90 -5.97 -26.87
CA LEU A 345 -6.17 -7.14 -27.36
C LEU A 345 -7.04 -8.38 -27.42
N GLN A 346 -7.87 -8.66 -26.41
CA GLN A 346 -8.80 -9.80 -26.44
C GLN A 346 -9.77 -9.74 -27.61
N LEU A 347 -10.30 -8.55 -27.94
CA LEU A 347 -11.23 -8.38 -29.06
C LEU A 347 -10.61 -8.77 -30.41
N THR A 348 -9.28 -8.74 -30.53
CA THR A 348 -8.60 -9.22 -31.75
C THR A 348 -8.53 -10.74 -31.86
N GLY A 349 -8.69 -11.47 -30.74
CA GLY A 349 -8.40 -12.91 -30.65
C GLY A 349 -6.92 -13.26 -30.85
N ARG A 350 -6.03 -12.25 -30.84
CA ARG A 350 -4.58 -12.36 -31.00
C ARG A 350 -3.83 -11.97 -29.74
N GLU A 351 -4.50 -11.99 -28.59
CA GLU A 351 -3.94 -11.57 -27.31
C GLU A 351 -2.80 -12.45 -26.78
N THR A 352 -2.52 -13.60 -27.42
CA THR A 352 -1.38 -14.48 -27.14
C THR A 352 -0.37 -14.56 -28.29
N ASP A 353 -0.60 -13.81 -29.37
CA ASP A 353 0.15 -13.90 -30.63
C ASP A 353 1.21 -12.79 -30.73
N LEU A 354 2.47 -13.14 -30.47
CA LEU A 354 3.59 -12.20 -30.54
C LEU A 354 3.81 -11.59 -31.93
N THR A 355 3.34 -12.25 -33.01
CA THR A 355 3.51 -11.70 -34.36
C THR A 355 2.73 -10.40 -34.55
N LEU A 356 1.63 -10.21 -33.79
CA LEU A 356 0.88 -8.95 -33.78
C LEU A 356 1.76 -7.78 -33.37
N VAL A 357 2.65 -7.95 -32.39
CA VAL A 357 3.54 -6.87 -31.95
C VAL A 357 4.47 -6.49 -33.09
N THR A 358 5.13 -7.46 -33.71
CA THR A 358 6.03 -7.22 -34.85
C THR A 358 5.32 -6.49 -35.98
N GLU A 359 4.11 -6.93 -36.36
CA GLU A 359 3.31 -6.29 -37.40
C GLU A 359 2.97 -4.82 -37.07
N LEU A 360 2.59 -4.54 -35.82
CA LEU A 360 2.26 -3.19 -35.38
C LEU A 360 3.50 -2.29 -35.25
N GLU A 361 4.64 -2.83 -34.79
CA GLU A 361 5.91 -2.09 -34.71
C GLU A 361 6.43 -1.75 -36.10
N GLU A 362 6.36 -2.68 -37.06
CA GLU A 362 6.72 -2.43 -38.47
C GLU A 362 5.83 -1.35 -39.09
N LYS A 363 4.53 -1.36 -38.77
CA LYS A 363 3.57 -0.39 -39.30
C LYS A 363 3.73 1.02 -38.69
N THR A 364 4.00 1.10 -37.39
CA THR A 364 4.02 2.36 -36.65
C THR A 364 5.42 2.96 -36.49
N GLY A 365 6.47 2.17 -36.69
CA GLY A 365 7.86 2.56 -36.44
C GLY A 365 8.18 2.80 -34.96
N SER A 366 7.30 2.41 -34.04
CA SER A 366 7.41 2.65 -32.60
C SER A 366 7.62 1.34 -31.84
N ASN A 367 8.34 1.39 -30.72
CA ASN A 367 8.46 0.25 -29.81
C ASN A 367 7.15 0.08 -29.02
N LEU A 368 6.57 -1.14 -29.07
CA LEU A 368 5.31 -1.49 -28.42
C LEU A 368 5.51 -2.46 -27.25
N ASP A 369 6.56 -2.26 -26.44
CA ASP A 369 6.91 -3.05 -25.25
C ASP A 369 5.69 -3.36 -24.35
N LYS A 370 4.83 -2.38 -24.08
CA LYS A 370 3.63 -2.57 -23.23
C LYS A 370 2.62 -3.56 -23.83
N ILE A 371 2.41 -3.54 -25.15
CA ILE A 371 1.60 -4.55 -25.84
C ILE A 371 2.30 -5.91 -25.75
N ARG A 372 3.61 -5.96 -25.95
CA ARG A 372 4.40 -7.19 -25.84
C ARG A 372 4.28 -7.82 -24.45
N ILE A 373 4.41 -7.00 -23.41
CA ILE A 373 4.23 -7.41 -22.01
C ILE A 373 2.81 -7.91 -21.79
N ALA A 374 1.77 -7.19 -22.25
CA ALA A 374 0.39 -7.63 -22.13
C ALA A 374 0.14 -8.99 -22.78
N ILE A 375 0.72 -9.25 -23.97
CA ILE A 375 0.65 -10.55 -24.63
C ILE A 375 1.34 -11.64 -23.81
N TYR A 376 2.53 -11.37 -23.25
CA TYR A 376 3.19 -12.33 -22.35
C TYR A 376 2.37 -12.60 -21.09
N LEU A 377 1.67 -11.61 -20.53
CA LEU A 377 0.77 -11.80 -19.39
C LEU A 377 -0.44 -12.68 -19.72
N PHE A 378 -1.04 -12.51 -20.91
CA PHE A 378 -2.07 -13.44 -21.39
C PHE A 378 -1.52 -14.85 -21.55
N ARG A 379 -0.34 -15.01 -22.16
CA ARG A 379 0.29 -16.33 -22.32
C ARG A 379 0.56 -17.01 -20.98
N LEU A 380 1.10 -16.26 -20.01
CA LEU A 380 1.39 -16.74 -18.66
C LEU A 380 0.09 -17.14 -17.94
N THR A 381 -0.93 -16.27 -17.95
CA THR A 381 -2.21 -16.52 -17.27
C THR A 381 -2.98 -17.68 -17.91
N TYR A 382 -3.05 -17.76 -19.24
CA TYR A 382 -3.76 -18.83 -19.93
C TYR A 382 -3.06 -20.18 -19.74
N ALA A 383 -1.71 -20.20 -19.75
CA ALA A 383 -0.96 -21.41 -19.45
C ALA A 383 -1.21 -21.89 -18.01
N ARG A 384 -1.27 -20.96 -17.05
CA ARG A 384 -1.64 -21.27 -15.66
C ARG A 384 -3.04 -21.88 -15.56
N TRP A 385 -4.05 -21.27 -16.18
CA TRP A 385 -5.41 -21.83 -16.16
C TRP A 385 -5.52 -23.18 -16.86
N GLU A 386 -4.71 -23.40 -17.91
CA GLU A 386 -4.61 -24.71 -18.55
C GLU A 386 -3.95 -25.74 -17.61
N ALA A 387 -2.90 -25.38 -16.86
CA ALA A 387 -2.33 -26.23 -15.82
C ALA A 387 -3.38 -26.62 -14.76
N ASP A 388 -4.19 -25.66 -14.29
CA ASP A 388 -5.30 -25.93 -13.37
C ASP A 388 -6.31 -26.93 -13.97
N ARG A 389 -6.63 -26.79 -15.26
CA ARG A 389 -7.52 -27.71 -15.97
C ARG A 389 -6.91 -29.10 -16.05
N LEU A 390 -5.64 -29.21 -16.45
CA LEU A 390 -4.91 -30.48 -16.56
C LEU A 390 -4.82 -31.20 -15.21
N LEU A 391 -4.57 -30.47 -14.11
CA LEU A 391 -4.60 -31.03 -12.75
C LEU A 391 -5.97 -31.60 -12.39
N ARG A 392 -7.04 -30.85 -12.66
CA ARG A 392 -8.42 -31.30 -12.39
C ARG A 392 -8.79 -32.58 -13.14
N ILE A 393 -8.27 -32.77 -14.35
CA ILE A 393 -8.51 -33.99 -15.15
C ILE A 393 -7.44 -35.07 -15.00
N GLY A 394 -6.38 -34.81 -14.23
CA GLY A 394 -5.27 -35.74 -14.02
C GLY A 394 -4.37 -35.98 -15.24
N ASP A 395 -4.28 -35.04 -16.19
CA ASP A 395 -3.45 -35.17 -17.39
C ASP A 395 -2.04 -34.62 -17.15
N GLN A 396 -1.14 -35.50 -16.72
CA GLN A 396 0.26 -35.16 -16.46
C GLN A 396 1.06 -34.93 -17.76
N ALA A 397 0.68 -35.53 -18.89
CA ALA A 397 1.46 -35.45 -20.12
C ALA A 397 1.35 -34.05 -20.75
N GLY A 398 0.19 -33.40 -20.61
CA GLY A 398 -0.05 -32.04 -21.09
C GLY A 398 0.79 -30.95 -20.41
N PHE A 399 1.42 -31.24 -19.26
CA PHE A 399 2.17 -30.24 -18.50
C PHE A 399 3.43 -29.73 -19.19
N THR A 400 4.07 -30.54 -20.05
CA THR A 400 5.36 -30.18 -20.66
C THR A 400 5.27 -28.88 -21.47
N ASP A 401 4.26 -28.77 -22.34
CA ASP A 401 4.07 -27.59 -23.19
C ASP A 401 3.59 -26.36 -22.41
N VAL A 402 2.77 -26.60 -21.37
CA VAL A 402 2.27 -25.56 -20.47
C VAL A 402 3.42 -24.94 -19.69
N LEU A 403 4.26 -25.75 -19.05
CA LEU A 403 5.42 -25.29 -18.29
C LEU A 403 6.44 -24.60 -19.17
N LYS A 404 6.66 -25.09 -20.39
CA LYS A 404 7.52 -24.39 -21.37
C LYS A 404 6.98 -22.99 -21.66
N THR A 405 5.69 -22.86 -21.92
CA THR A 405 5.05 -21.56 -22.18
C THR A 405 5.18 -20.60 -20.99
N LEU A 406 4.98 -21.11 -19.77
CA LEU A 406 5.15 -20.34 -18.53
C LEU A 406 6.59 -19.86 -18.39
N VAL A 407 7.57 -20.75 -18.50
CA VAL A 407 9.00 -20.42 -18.36
C VAL A 407 9.45 -19.40 -19.41
N ASP A 408 9.11 -19.62 -20.68
CA ASP A 408 9.50 -18.72 -21.78
C ASP A 408 8.88 -17.33 -21.61
N SER A 409 7.61 -17.26 -21.20
CA SER A 409 6.91 -15.99 -20.95
C SER A 409 7.48 -15.28 -19.72
N ALA A 410 7.71 -16.00 -18.62
CA ALA A 410 8.29 -15.47 -17.38
C ALA A 410 9.71 -14.93 -17.59
N ARG A 411 10.57 -15.66 -18.33
CA ARG A 411 11.92 -15.18 -18.69
C ARG A 411 11.88 -13.97 -19.60
N SER A 412 10.89 -13.87 -20.50
CA SER A 412 10.72 -12.67 -21.32
C SER A 412 10.31 -11.48 -20.46
N LEU A 413 9.33 -11.68 -19.56
CA LEU A 413 8.84 -10.68 -18.64
C LEU A 413 9.89 -10.20 -17.63
N SER A 414 10.83 -11.05 -17.22
CA SER A 414 11.85 -10.71 -16.21
C SER A 414 12.75 -9.54 -16.60
N SER A 415 12.86 -9.24 -17.90
CA SER A 415 13.62 -8.11 -18.42
C SER A 415 12.92 -6.75 -18.28
N TYR A 416 11.62 -6.74 -17.92
CA TYR A 416 10.81 -5.53 -17.88
C TYR A 416 10.53 -5.03 -16.47
N TRP A 417 10.39 -3.70 -16.40
CA TRP A 417 10.05 -2.97 -15.19
C TRP A 417 8.79 -2.18 -15.54
N LEU A 418 7.77 -2.20 -14.69
CA LEU A 418 6.49 -1.55 -14.97
C LEU A 418 6.19 -0.51 -13.91
N LEU A 419 5.61 0.61 -14.33
CA LEU A 419 4.93 1.52 -13.41
C LEU A 419 3.71 0.80 -12.85
N ALA A 420 3.74 0.58 -11.55
CA ALA A 420 2.69 -0.03 -10.78
C ALA A 420 2.08 0.98 -9.82
N THR A 421 0.89 0.63 -9.37
CA THR A 421 0.11 1.40 -8.41
C THR A 421 -0.20 0.49 -7.24
N HIS A 422 -0.23 1.03 -6.03
CA HIS A 422 -0.77 0.35 -4.86
C HIS A 422 -1.88 1.22 -4.27
N ALA A 423 -3.01 0.61 -3.94
CA ALA A 423 -4.09 1.25 -3.19
C ALA A 423 -4.12 0.62 -1.80
N THR A 424 -4.05 1.45 -0.76
CA THR A 424 -4.17 1.01 0.63
C THR A 424 -5.52 1.44 1.19
N THR A 425 -5.97 0.78 2.26
CA THR A 425 -7.18 1.17 2.98
C THR A 425 -6.94 2.44 3.80
N PRO A 426 -7.95 3.33 3.92
CA PRO A 426 -7.90 4.47 4.84
C PRO A 426 -7.43 4.08 6.24
N GLY A 427 -6.41 4.77 6.75
CA GLY A 427 -5.77 4.53 8.05
C GLY A 427 -4.41 3.82 7.96
N ASN A 428 -4.10 3.13 6.86
CA ASN A 428 -2.84 2.40 6.67
C ASN A 428 -1.77 3.21 5.90
N GLU A 429 -2.12 4.38 5.38
CA GLU A 429 -1.22 5.27 4.65
C GLU A 429 -0.05 5.73 5.52
N SER A 430 -0.35 6.13 6.76
CA SER A 430 0.63 6.62 7.74
C SER A 430 1.69 5.56 8.05
N LEU A 431 1.31 4.29 8.13
CA LEU A 431 2.25 3.17 8.32
C LEU A 431 3.17 2.97 7.11
N ILE A 432 2.66 3.16 5.90
CA ILE A 432 3.45 3.04 4.66
C ILE A 432 4.44 4.21 4.57
N TYR A 433 3.99 5.43 4.87
CA TYR A 433 4.86 6.62 4.90
C TYR A 433 5.95 6.50 5.97
N MET A 434 5.58 6.16 7.21
CA MET A 434 6.49 5.99 8.34
C MET A 434 7.56 4.94 8.07
N ARG A 435 7.20 3.82 7.45
CA ARG A 435 8.14 2.74 7.12
C ARG A 435 8.89 2.96 5.82
N GLY A 436 8.55 4.00 5.06
CA GLY A 436 9.04 4.22 3.70
C GLY A 436 8.80 3.00 2.81
N GLY A 437 7.70 2.26 3.02
CA GLY A 437 7.52 0.97 2.37
C GLY A 437 6.18 0.29 2.63
N ILE A 438 5.73 -0.45 1.63
CA ILE A 438 4.51 -1.23 1.65
C ILE A 438 4.84 -2.64 2.16
N PRO A 439 4.37 -3.04 3.35
CA PRO A 439 4.55 -4.40 3.83
C PRO A 439 3.71 -5.38 3.00
N LYS A 440 4.12 -6.64 2.96
CA LYS A 440 3.32 -7.74 2.40
C LYS A 440 1.93 -7.69 3.02
N SER A 441 0.92 -7.95 2.20
CA SER A 441 -0.46 -8.00 2.71
C SER A 441 -0.52 -9.05 3.82
N LEU A 442 -0.90 -8.64 5.03
CA LEU A 442 -1.21 -9.57 6.10
C LEU A 442 -2.52 -10.23 5.69
N PHE A 443 -2.44 -11.45 5.18
CA PHE A 443 -3.62 -12.28 4.95
C PHE A 443 -4.42 -12.35 6.25
N ASN A 444 -5.57 -11.66 6.30
CA ASN A 444 -6.51 -11.82 7.40
C ASN A 444 -7.53 -12.90 6.99
N PRO A 445 -7.39 -14.14 7.50
CA PRO A 445 -8.29 -15.25 7.14
C PRO A 445 -9.75 -15.00 7.50
N ASP A 446 -10.04 -13.99 8.32
CA ASP A 446 -11.39 -13.61 8.76
C ASP A 446 -12.05 -12.54 7.85
N GLU A 447 -11.29 -11.85 6.98
CA GLU A 447 -11.79 -10.84 6.03
C GLU A 447 -12.22 -11.44 4.68
N ARG A 448 -12.85 -12.63 4.70
CA ARG A 448 -13.35 -13.33 3.50
C ARG A 448 -14.62 -12.72 2.89
N GLN A 449 -14.69 -11.40 2.74
CA GLN A 449 -15.82 -10.75 2.08
C GLN A 449 -15.41 -10.08 0.76
N GLY A 450 -15.54 -10.82 -0.34
CA GLY A 450 -15.75 -10.25 -1.68
C GLY A 450 -14.52 -10.18 -2.60
N ASP A 451 -14.37 -11.20 -3.46
CA ASP A 451 -13.87 -11.13 -4.84
C ASP A 451 -12.45 -10.61 -5.16
N SER A 452 -11.46 -10.70 -4.28
CA SER A 452 -10.07 -10.44 -4.71
C SER A 452 -8.97 -11.11 -3.89
N HIS A 453 -8.86 -12.43 -3.96
CA HIS A 453 -7.70 -13.14 -3.43
C HIS A 453 -6.58 -13.12 -4.47
N PHE A 454 -5.78 -12.06 -4.49
CA PHE A 454 -4.60 -12.02 -5.36
C PHE A 454 -3.54 -12.99 -4.83
N GLU A 455 -2.87 -13.71 -5.72
CA GLU A 455 -2.22 -15.00 -5.47
C GLU A 455 -0.87 -14.88 -4.75
N GLY A 456 -0.58 -15.77 -3.79
CA GLY A 456 0.71 -15.85 -3.10
C GLY A 456 0.81 -15.15 -1.74
N GLU A 457 2.04 -14.96 -1.26
CA GLU A 457 2.38 -14.19 -0.07
C GLU A 457 3.37 -13.10 -0.51
N GLY A 458 2.91 -11.85 -0.61
CA GLY A 458 3.72 -10.74 -1.12
C GLY A 458 3.01 -9.38 -1.07
N VAL A 459 3.61 -8.39 -1.75
CA VAL A 459 3.04 -7.04 -1.89
C VAL A 459 2.28 -6.94 -3.21
N TYR A 460 0.98 -6.69 -3.15
CA TYR A 460 0.12 -6.61 -4.34
C TYR A 460 0.10 -5.21 -4.93
N THR A 461 0.30 -5.15 -6.24
CA THR A 461 0.30 -3.91 -7.00
C THR A 461 -0.52 -4.07 -8.28
N GLY A 462 -1.23 -3.01 -8.66
CA GLY A 462 -1.93 -2.91 -9.93
C GLY A 462 -0.99 -2.41 -11.00
N ILE A 463 -0.87 -3.15 -12.11
CA ILE A 463 -0.09 -2.75 -13.28
C ILE A 463 -1.03 -2.32 -14.42
N PHE A 464 -0.51 -1.60 -15.41
CA PHE A 464 -1.32 -1.07 -16.53
C PHE A 464 -2.56 -0.26 -16.07
N GLY A 465 -2.40 0.53 -15.01
CA GLY A 465 -3.44 1.43 -14.52
C GLY A 465 -4.54 0.76 -13.70
N TYR A 466 -4.40 -0.50 -13.29
CA TYR A 466 -5.48 -1.23 -12.61
C TYR A 466 -6.06 -0.48 -11.39
N PHE A 467 -5.24 -0.03 -10.44
CA PHE A 467 -5.74 0.70 -9.26
C PHE A 467 -6.02 2.19 -9.51
N ARG A 468 -5.76 2.73 -10.71
CA ARG A 468 -6.16 4.12 -11.04
C ARG A 468 -7.68 4.33 -11.05
N HIS A 469 -8.45 3.25 -11.17
CA HIS A 469 -9.91 3.31 -11.19
C HIS A 469 -10.57 2.91 -9.85
N TYR A 470 -9.78 2.43 -8.88
CA TYR A 470 -10.28 2.08 -7.54
C TYR A 470 -10.20 3.31 -6.64
N ASN A 471 -11.35 3.97 -6.39
CA ASN A 471 -11.44 5.19 -5.61
C ASN A 471 -11.52 4.90 -4.09
N LEU A 472 -10.52 4.18 -3.55
CA LEU A 472 -10.55 3.61 -2.20
C LEU A 472 -9.38 4.08 -1.30
N GLY A 473 -9.01 5.36 -1.35
CA GLY A 473 -7.98 5.93 -0.47
C GLY A 473 -6.75 6.47 -1.22
N GLU A 474 -5.63 6.56 -0.52
CA GLU A 474 -4.37 7.06 -1.07
C GLU A 474 -3.68 6.03 -1.98
N ARG A 475 -2.96 6.53 -2.99
CA ARG A 475 -2.35 5.72 -4.04
C ARG A 475 -0.86 5.98 -4.10
N PHE A 476 -0.08 4.90 -4.14
CA PHE A 476 1.36 4.96 -4.29
C PHE A 476 1.75 4.52 -5.70
N GLN A 477 2.56 5.32 -6.41
CA GLN A 477 3.05 5.00 -7.75
C GLN A 477 4.56 4.76 -7.76
N PHE A 478 4.97 3.58 -8.22
CA PHE A 478 6.39 3.19 -8.26
C PHE A 478 6.63 2.15 -9.35
N LYS A 479 7.88 2.04 -9.81
CA LYS A 479 8.28 1.00 -10.76
C LYS A 479 8.65 -0.28 -10.02
N ILE A 480 8.10 -1.40 -10.47
CA ILE A 480 8.48 -2.74 -9.99
C ILE A 480 9.24 -3.51 -11.06
N PRO A 481 10.32 -4.22 -10.71
CA PRO A 481 10.96 -5.16 -11.62
C PRO A 481 10.13 -6.44 -11.70
N LEU A 482 9.67 -6.81 -12.89
CA LEU A 482 8.83 -8.01 -13.05
C LEU A 482 9.60 -9.30 -12.72
N SER A 483 10.93 -9.31 -12.83
CA SER A 483 11.78 -10.44 -12.42
C SER A 483 11.51 -10.91 -10.99
N GLN A 484 11.05 -10.01 -10.11
CA GLN A 484 10.86 -10.27 -8.68
C GLN A 484 9.38 -10.44 -8.29
N SER A 485 8.49 -10.59 -9.26
CA SER A 485 7.04 -10.63 -9.04
C SER A 485 6.40 -11.82 -9.75
N LEU A 486 5.19 -12.18 -9.33
CA LEU A 486 4.27 -13.01 -10.09
C LEU A 486 3.15 -12.11 -10.66
N PRO A 487 3.22 -11.72 -11.94
CA PRO A 487 2.16 -10.95 -12.55
C PRO A 487 1.05 -11.83 -13.13
N ILE A 488 -0.20 -11.44 -12.92
CA ILE A 488 -1.40 -12.22 -13.27
C ILE A 488 -2.51 -11.33 -13.82
N LEU A 489 -3.42 -11.92 -14.62
CA LEU A 489 -4.72 -11.32 -14.90
C LEU A 489 -5.77 -11.90 -13.94
N SER A 490 -6.44 -11.04 -13.18
CA SER A 490 -7.38 -11.46 -12.14
C SER A 490 -8.73 -11.96 -12.67
N SER A 491 -9.09 -11.59 -13.90
CA SER A 491 -10.37 -11.95 -14.51
C SER A 491 -10.16 -12.18 -16.01
N PHE A 492 -10.91 -13.13 -16.58
CA PHE A 492 -10.89 -13.35 -18.02
C PHE A 492 -11.77 -12.34 -18.77
N ASN A 493 -12.96 -12.07 -18.24
CA ASN A 493 -13.99 -11.27 -18.91
C ASN A 493 -13.72 -9.77 -18.80
N ASP A 494 -13.02 -9.38 -17.73
CA ASP A 494 -12.59 -8.01 -17.52
C ASP A 494 -11.11 -8.05 -17.09
N PRO A 495 -10.21 -8.32 -18.06
CA PRO A 495 -8.81 -8.58 -17.77
C PRO A 495 -8.14 -7.39 -17.11
N ARG A 496 -7.81 -7.60 -15.84
CA ARG A 496 -7.20 -6.64 -14.95
C ARG A 496 -5.88 -7.20 -14.47
N ALA A 497 -4.82 -6.43 -14.65
CA ALA A 497 -3.47 -6.91 -14.44
C ALA A 497 -2.93 -6.49 -13.07
N MET A 498 -2.34 -7.45 -12.37
CA MET A 498 -1.72 -7.26 -11.08
C MET A 498 -0.38 -7.95 -11.01
N ALA A 499 0.45 -7.52 -10.06
CA ALA A 499 1.70 -8.16 -9.74
C ALA A 499 1.83 -8.36 -8.23
N CYS A 500 2.02 -9.62 -7.83
CA CYS A 500 2.42 -10.01 -6.49
C CYS A 500 3.95 -9.91 -6.40
N VAL A 501 4.48 -8.88 -5.74
CA VAL A 501 5.91 -8.74 -5.53
C VAL A 501 6.32 -9.67 -4.39
N LEU A 502 7.16 -10.66 -4.71
CA LEU A 502 7.50 -11.79 -3.83
C LEU A 502 8.56 -11.35 -2.82
N CYS A 503 8.16 -10.48 -1.88
CA CYS A 503 9.01 -9.95 -0.81
C CYS A 503 8.15 -9.56 0.40
N GLU A 504 8.81 -9.35 1.53
CA GLU A 504 8.12 -8.97 2.76
C GLU A 504 7.77 -7.49 2.81
N VAL A 505 8.60 -6.63 2.20
CA VAL A 505 8.35 -5.18 2.14
C VAL A 505 8.86 -4.63 0.81
N VAL A 506 8.05 -3.80 0.15
CA VAL A 506 8.45 -2.97 -0.99
C VAL A 506 8.74 -1.58 -0.45
N LEU A 507 10.02 -1.19 -0.36
CA LEU A 507 10.41 0.15 0.03
C LEU A 507 10.12 1.12 -1.11
N LEU A 508 9.35 2.16 -0.79
CA LEU A 508 8.95 3.18 -1.73
C LEU A 508 10.11 4.15 -1.98
N PRO A 509 10.35 4.53 -3.24
CA PRO A 509 11.32 5.58 -3.54
C PRO A 509 10.81 6.94 -3.08
N THR A 510 11.73 7.88 -2.81
CA THR A 510 11.40 9.26 -2.44
C THR A 510 10.74 10.05 -3.59
N ASN A 511 10.99 9.65 -4.84
CA ASN A 511 10.38 10.24 -6.02
C ASN A 511 9.40 9.28 -6.68
N GLU A 512 8.18 9.76 -6.99
CA GLU A 512 7.18 8.98 -7.72
C GLU A 512 7.72 8.41 -9.03
N GLY A 513 7.34 7.17 -9.34
CA GLY A 513 7.75 6.51 -10.59
C GLY A 513 9.23 6.09 -10.66
N GLN A 514 9.99 6.22 -9.58
CA GLN A 514 11.26 5.51 -9.42
C GLN A 514 11.06 4.04 -9.06
N VAL A 515 12.15 3.28 -9.07
CA VAL A 515 12.12 1.84 -8.91
C VAL A 515 12.17 1.51 -7.43
N ALA A 516 11.16 0.77 -6.96
CA ALA A 516 11.07 0.37 -5.58
C ALA A 516 12.18 -0.61 -5.19
N THR A 517 12.61 -0.53 -3.92
CA THR A 517 13.62 -1.44 -3.36
C THR A 517 12.94 -2.58 -2.62
N LEU A 518 13.27 -3.82 -2.95
CA LEU A 518 12.63 -4.99 -2.34
C LEU A 518 13.42 -5.44 -1.10
N SER A 519 12.72 -5.57 0.03
CA SER A 519 13.30 -5.97 1.32
C SER A 519 12.66 -7.24 1.86
N GLY A 520 13.44 -7.99 2.65
CA GLY A 520 13.03 -9.25 3.27
C GLY A 520 13.18 -10.49 2.38
N VAL A 521 12.57 -11.59 2.83
CA VAL A 521 12.65 -12.89 2.15
C VAL A 521 11.84 -12.88 0.87
N ARG A 522 12.45 -13.32 -0.23
CA ARG A 522 11.73 -13.63 -1.47
C ARG A 522 11.27 -15.07 -1.45
N GLN A 523 9.99 -15.29 -1.20
CA GLN A 523 9.39 -16.63 -1.20
C GLN A 523 8.05 -16.62 -1.91
N TRP A 524 7.59 -17.81 -2.25
CA TRP A 524 6.22 -18.06 -2.65
C TRP A 524 5.55 -18.92 -1.59
N LEU A 525 4.35 -18.50 -1.19
CA LEU A 525 3.48 -19.24 -0.29
C LEU A 525 2.04 -19.01 -0.72
N GLN A 526 1.27 -20.08 -0.86
CA GLN A 526 -0.18 -20.01 -0.95
C GLN A 526 -0.81 -20.86 0.15
N ASP A 527 -1.91 -20.40 0.72
CA ASP A 527 -2.66 -21.17 1.72
C ASP A 527 -3.81 -21.99 1.13
N LEU A 528 -4.15 -21.75 -0.15
CA LEU A 528 -5.25 -22.44 -0.83
C LEU A 528 -4.93 -23.92 -1.13
N TYR A 529 -3.68 -24.24 -1.43
CA TYR A 529 -3.26 -25.59 -1.81
C TYR A 529 -2.78 -26.37 -0.60
N LEU A 530 -3.52 -27.43 -0.25
CA LEU A 530 -3.17 -28.39 0.80
C LEU A 530 -2.64 -29.71 0.22
N ASP A 531 -1.75 -29.63 -0.75
CA ASP A 531 -1.14 -30.83 -1.33
C ASP A 531 -0.17 -31.46 -0.31
N GLU A 532 -0.66 -32.45 0.43
CA GLU A 532 0.16 -33.34 1.25
C GLU A 532 -0.08 -34.80 0.82
N PRO A 533 0.92 -35.50 0.24
CA PRO A 533 2.29 -35.05 -0.11
C PRO A 533 2.38 -34.34 -1.48
N ILE A 534 3.44 -33.56 -1.70
CA ILE A 534 3.82 -33.12 -3.06
C ILE A 534 4.20 -34.35 -3.90
N GLU A 535 3.45 -34.61 -4.97
CA GLU A 535 3.64 -35.79 -5.82
C GLU A 535 5.01 -35.76 -6.53
N PRO A 536 5.71 -36.91 -6.69
CA PRO A 536 7.06 -36.95 -7.26
C PRO A 536 7.18 -36.32 -8.66
N TRP A 537 6.18 -36.50 -9.52
CA TRP A 537 6.18 -35.98 -10.88
C TRP A 537 6.18 -34.43 -10.92
N LYS A 538 5.61 -33.76 -9.90
CA LYS A 538 5.67 -32.29 -9.77
C LYS A 538 7.10 -31.83 -9.52
N MET A 539 7.85 -32.58 -8.70
CA MET A 539 9.27 -32.29 -8.45
C MET A 539 10.13 -32.54 -9.69
N GLU A 540 9.81 -33.57 -10.48
CA GLU A 540 10.49 -33.83 -11.76
C GLU A 540 10.29 -32.69 -12.75
N TYR A 541 9.05 -32.20 -12.90
CA TYR A 541 8.79 -31.03 -13.74
C TYR A 541 9.46 -29.76 -13.23
N LEU A 542 9.43 -29.50 -11.92
CA LEU A 542 10.13 -28.35 -11.35
C LEU A 542 11.64 -28.40 -11.66
N GLN A 543 12.26 -29.58 -11.52
CA GLN A 543 13.68 -29.80 -11.84
C GLN A 543 13.99 -29.53 -13.31
N GLN A 544 13.12 -29.99 -14.22
CA GLN A 544 13.28 -29.81 -15.65
C GLN A 544 13.09 -28.34 -16.07
N SER A 545 12.13 -27.64 -15.47
CA SER A 545 11.74 -26.29 -15.88
C SER A 545 12.57 -25.17 -15.26
N VAL A 546 13.00 -25.31 -14.00
CA VAL A 546 13.59 -24.20 -13.20
C VAL A 546 15.11 -24.32 -13.02
N HIS A 547 15.77 -25.23 -13.74
CA HIS A 547 17.24 -25.40 -13.78
C HIS A 547 17.93 -25.21 -12.41
N GLY A 548 17.76 -26.17 -11.50
CA GLY A 548 18.30 -26.05 -10.15
C GLY A 548 18.31 -27.35 -9.39
N ARG A 549 18.75 -27.29 -8.13
CA ARG A 549 18.68 -28.41 -7.19
C ARG A 549 17.58 -28.14 -6.18
N PHE A 550 16.63 -29.06 -6.08
CA PHE A 550 15.46 -28.90 -5.22
C PHE A 550 15.40 -30.01 -4.18
N ALA A 551 14.95 -29.65 -2.98
CA ALA A 551 14.73 -30.58 -1.88
C ALA A 551 13.35 -30.32 -1.26
N LEU A 552 12.69 -31.40 -0.85
CA LEU A 552 11.46 -31.34 -0.08
C LEU A 552 11.83 -31.36 1.41
N VAL A 553 11.37 -30.35 2.15
CA VAL A 553 11.46 -30.28 3.62
C VAL A 553 10.06 -30.14 4.21
N LYS A 554 9.95 -30.23 5.53
CA LYS A 554 8.71 -29.92 6.26
C LYS A 554 8.91 -28.65 7.07
N ASP A 555 7.93 -27.74 7.02
CA ASP A 555 7.90 -26.56 7.88
C ASP A 555 7.58 -26.87 9.35
N GLU A 556 7.40 -25.82 10.15
CA GLU A 556 7.07 -25.91 11.57
C GLU A 556 5.71 -26.57 11.84
N HIS A 557 4.79 -26.49 10.87
CA HIS A 557 3.49 -27.14 10.91
C HIS A 557 3.52 -28.55 10.29
N GLY A 558 4.68 -29.01 9.84
CA GLY A 558 4.85 -30.33 9.23
C GLY A 558 4.45 -30.40 7.76
N LEU A 559 4.15 -29.28 7.12
CA LEU A 559 3.68 -29.20 5.75
C LEU A 559 4.85 -29.21 4.75
N PRO A 560 4.66 -29.79 3.56
CA PRO A 560 5.73 -29.89 2.56
C PRO A 560 6.13 -28.51 2.02
N VAL A 561 7.44 -28.24 2.03
CA VAL A 561 8.06 -27.02 1.48
C VAL A 561 9.16 -27.40 0.51
N VAL A 562 9.14 -26.78 -0.66
CA VAL A 562 10.23 -26.93 -1.62
C VAL A 562 11.30 -25.89 -1.34
N VAL A 563 12.53 -26.34 -1.20
CA VAL A 563 13.71 -25.50 -1.06
C VAL A 563 14.60 -25.69 -2.28
N GLY A 564 14.96 -24.60 -2.96
CA GLY A 564 15.65 -24.65 -4.25
C GLY A 564 16.94 -23.85 -4.31
N ASP A 565 18.00 -24.43 -4.87
CA ASP A 565 19.21 -23.75 -5.31
C ASP A 565 19.08 -23.51 -6.82
N THR A 566 18.69 -22.31 -7.21
CA THR A 566 18.48 -21.93 -8.61
C THR A 566 19.00 -20.52 -8.86
N ALA A 567 19.47 -20.28 -10.08
CA ALA A 567 19.85 -18.97 -10.58
C ALA A 567 18.69 -18.28 -11.34
N GLU A 568 17.56 -18.96 -11.52
CA GLU A 568 16.39 -18.37 -12.18
C GLU A 568 15.77 -17.27 -11.31
N GLU A 569 15.26 -16.24 -11.98
CA GLU A 569 14.57 -15.12 -11.33
C GLU A 569 13.24 -15.55 -10.68
N PRO A 570 12.78 -14.86 -9.61
CA PRO A 570 11.54 -15.21 -8.93
C PRO A 570 10.29 -15.43 -9.75
N ILE A 571 10.08 -14.61 -10.78
CA ILE A 571 8.95 -14.79 -11.69
C ILE A 571 8.90 -16.20 -12.30
N VAL A 572 10.05 -16.78 -12.64
CA VAL A 572 10.12 -18.09 -13.32
C VAL A 572 9.70 -19.22 -12.39
N TRP A 573 10.35 -19.30 -11.22
CA TRP A 573 10.05 -20.40 -10.30
C TRP A 573 8.69 -20.23 -9.63
N ALA A 574 8.21 -19.00 -9.41
CA ALA A 574 6.90 -18.76 -8.84
C ALA A 574 5.79 -19.17 -9.83
N SER A 575 5.92 -18.85 -11.12
CA SER A 575 4.96 -19.29 -12.15
C SER A 575 4.90 -20.81 -12.28
N VAL A 576 6.04 -21.51 -12.19
CA VAL A 576 6.07 -22.98 -12.22
C VAL A 576 5.48 -23.57 -10.94
N CYS A 577 5.79 -23.01 -9.77
CA CYS A 577 5.23 -23.48 -8.50
C CYS A 577 3.72 -23.27 -8.44
N ASP A 578 3.21 -22.12 -8.91
CA ASP A 578 1.78 -21.85 -9.01
C ASP A 578 1.09 -22.87 -9.92
N ALA A 579 1.60 -23.09 -11.14
CA ALA A 579 1.01 -24.05 -12.08
C ALA A 579 1.03 -25.51 -11.57
N LEU A 580 2.02 -25.87 -10.76
CA LEU A 580 2.13 -27.21 -10.16
C LEU A 580 1.36 -27.35 -8.84
N HIS A 581 0.68 -26.30 -8.36
CA HIS A 581 0.09 -26.22 -7.01
C HIS A 581 1.10 -26.53 -5.89
N ILE A 582 2.36 -26.13 -6.08
CA ILE A 582 3.38 -26.21 -5.03
C ILE A 582 3.12 -25.08 -4.05
N ARG A 583 2.63 -25.47 -2.87
CA ARG A 583 2.20 -24.56 -1.80
C ARG A 583 3.26 -23.53 -1.43
N ARG A 584 4.50 -23.98 -1.22
CA ARG A 584 5.57 -23.13 -0.69
C ARG A 584 6.91 -23.42 -1.36
N PHE A 585 7.55 -22.36 -1.83
CA PHE A 585 8.89 -22.39 -2.38
C PHE A 585 9.79 -21.34 -1.71
N ILE A 586 10.94 -21.78 -1.21
CA ILE A 586 11.96 -20.89 -0.63
C ILE A 586 13.28 -21.09 -1.38
N PRO A 587 13.80 -20.06 -2.07
CA PRO A 587 15.12 -20.12 -2.67
C PRO A 587 16.22 -20.08 -1.60
N LEU A 588 17.22 -20.95 -1.73
CA LEU A 588 18.30 -21.15 -0.76
C LEU A 588 19.11 -19.90 -0.50
N ASN A 589 19.35 -19.08 -1.53
CA ASN A 589 20.10 -17.82 -1.40
C ASN A 589 19.44 -16.81 -0.45
N GLN A 590 18.13 -16.90 -0.22
CA GLN A 590 17.40 -16.06 0.73
C GLN A 590 17.52 -16.59 2.17
N LEU A 591 17.64 -17.91 2.36
CA LEU A 591 17.86 -18.51 3.67
C LEU A 591 19.22 -18.13 4.28
N TYR A 592 20.24 -17.80 3.48
CA TYR A 592 21.55 -17.40 4.02
C TYR A 592 21.60 -15.96 4.55
N ARG A 593 20.58 -15.14 4.29
CA ARG A 593 20.54 -13.71 4.69
C ARG A 593 19.82 -13.44 6.01
N LEU A 594 19.16 -14.45 6.60
CA LEU A 594 18.42 -14.34 7.87
C LEU A 594 19.17 -15.02 9.03
N SER A 595 19.71 -14.26 9.99
CA SER A 595 20.18 -14.75 11.31
C SER A 595 19.00 -15.05 12.25
N GLN A 596 18.99 -15.95 13.26
CA GLN A 596 19.88 -17.05 13.66
C GLN A 596 19.11 -18.18 14.39
N GLN A 597 17.77 -18.15 14.53
CA GLN A 597 17.02 -19.18 15.30
C GLN A 597 16.11 -20.07 14.44
N ASP A 598 15.24 -19.53 13.58
CA ASP A 598 14.36 -20.36 12.74
C ASP A 598 15.09 -20.90 11.50
N THR A 599 16.05 -20.13 10.99
CA THR A 599 16.87 -20.46 9.82
C THR A 599 17.77 -21.67 10.04
N GLU A 600 18.29 -21.87 11.26
CA GLU A 600 19.17 -23.01 11.54
C GLU A 600 18.44 -24.35 11.38
N HIS A 601 17.15 -24.39 11.71
CA HIS A 601 16.33 -25.59 11.58
C HIS A 601 16.12 -25.97 10.10
N PHE A 602 15.69 -24.99 9.28
CA PHE A 602 15.47 -25.19 7.84
C PHE A 602 16.78 -25.41 7.08
N ALA A 603 17.82 -24.62 7.33
CA ALA A 603 19.11 -24.77 6.68
C ALA A 603 19.82 -26.08 7.06
N ARG A 604 19.59 -26.63 8.27
CA ARG A 604 20.12 -27.94 8.69
C ARG A 604 19.33 -29.10 8.07
N LYS A 605 17.99 -29.00 7.98
CA LYS A 605 17.14 -29.96 7.25
C LYS A 605 17.45 -29.98 5.76
N ALA A 606 17.54 -28.81 5.13
CA ALA A 606 17.88 -28.67 3.71
C ALA A 606 19.28 -29.23 3.43
N ARG A 607 20.31 -28.86 4.20
CA ARG A 607 21.66 -29.46 4.09
C ARG A 607 21.65 -30.98 4.25
N GLY A 608 20.89 -31.49 5.22
CA GLY A 608 20.70 -32.93 5.41
C GLY A 608 20.00 -33.63 4.24
N ALA A 609 19.08 -32.94 3.56
CA ALA A 609 18.40 -33.45 2.37
C ALA A 609 19.35 -33.44 1.15
N PHE A 610 20.07 -32.35 0.90
CA PHE A 610 21.07 -32.27 -0.18
C PHE A 610 22.25 -33.23 0.02
N SER A 611 22.67 -33.48 1.26
CA SER A 611 23.69 -34.50 1.56
C SER A 611 23.21 -35.93 1.31
N ARG A 612 21.89 -36.17 1.34
CA ARG A 612 21.29 -37.49 1.10
C ARG A 612 20.95 -37.70 -0.37
N SER A 613 20.57 -36.65 -1.10
CA SER A 613 20.30 -36.70 -2.54
C SER A 613 21.57 -36.70 -3.40
N ALA A 614 22.74 -36.37 -2.84
CA ALA A 614 24.04 -36.47 -3.51
C ALA A 614 24.58 -37.90 -3.71
N ARG A 615 23.76 -38.95 -3.58
CA ARG A 615 24.12 -40.30 -4.03
C ARG A 615 23.55 -40.57 -5.42
N ILE A 616 24.20 -39.99 -6.42
CA ILE A 616 24.18 -40.55 -7.77
C ILE A 616 25.08 -41.79 -7.72
N PRO A 617 24.61 -43.00 -8.12
CA PRO A 617 25.48 -44.16 -8.20
C PRO A 617 26.57 -43.93 -9.26
N GLY A 618 27.81 -43.63 -8.84
CA GLY A 618 28.95 -43.60 -9.75
C GLY A 618 29.99 -42.49 -9.57
N GLU A 619 29.78 -41.48 -8.71
CA GLU A 619 30.78 -40.42 -8.51
C GLU A 619 31.64 -40.62 -7.24
N PRO A 620 32.94 -40.27 -7.29
CA PRO A 620 33.87 -40.52 -6.19
C PRO A 620 33.65 -39.57 -5.01
N ASP A 621 33.82 -40.14 -3.82
CA ASP A 621 33.62 -39.55 -2.50
C ASP A 621 34.48 -38.28 -2.28
N LEU A 622 33.84 -37.10 -2.24
CA LEU A 622 34.48 -35.84 -1.85
C LEU A 622 34.42 -35.61 -0.32
N GLY A 623 34.53 -36.69 0.46
CA GLY A 623 34.79 -36.65 1.89
C GLY A 623 36.19 -36.15 2.22
N ASN A 624 36.47 -34.86 1.98
CA ASN A 624 37.54 -34.08 2.65
C ASN A 624 37.50 -32.59 2.26
N ILE A 625 36.51 -31.84 2.76
CA ILE A 625 36.66 -30.38 2.92
C ILE A 625 36.92 -30.11 4.40
N LYS A 626 38.20 -29.87 4.71
CA LYS A 626 38.66 -29.34 6.00
C LYS A 626 37.90 -28.04 6.31
N ARG A 627 37.49 -27.92 7.58
CA ARG A 627 37.06 -26.69 8.26
C ARG A 627 37.77 -25.44 7.70
N ILE A 628 37.04 -24.56 7.03
CA ILE A 628 37.44 -23.16 6.90
C ILE A 628 36.92 -22.47 8.16
N LYS A 629 37.85 -22.22 9.09
CA LYS A 629 37.71 -21.22 10.16
C LYS A 629 37.90 -19.84 9.54
N GLY A 630 37.07 -18.88 9.96
CA GLY A 630 37.41 -17.45 9.89
C GLY A 630 36.46 -16.60 9.05
N PHE A 631 35.44 -16.03 9.69
CA PHE A 631 34.97 -14.69 9.38
C PHE A 631 34.73 -13.99 10.71
N GLY A 632 35.79 -13.35 11.19
CA GLY A 632 35.81 -12.43 12.29
C GLY A 632 36.62 -11.21 11.85
N SER A 633 36.04 -10.04 12.10
CA SER A 633 36.58 -8.69 11.97
C SER A 633 38.07 -8.53 12.35
N ARG A 634 38.69 -7.48 11.77
CA ARG A 634 40.03 -6.90 12.03
C ARG A 634 41.16 -7.45 11.15
N GLU A 635 41.24 -6.98 9.92
CA GLU A 635 42.53 -6.86 9.18
C GLU A 635 42.39 -5.98 7.92
N PHE A 636 41.54 -4.95 7.96
CA PHE A 636 41.44 -3.94 6.88
C PHE A 636 42.06 -2.58 7.25
N ASP A 637 42.48 -2.39 8.51
CA ASP A 637 42.99 -1.09 9.01
C ASP A 637 44.52 -1.01 9.17
N GLU A 638 45.32 -2.01 8.75
CA GLU A 638 46.79 -1.96 8.99
C GLU A 638 47.70 -1.90 7.75
N GLN A 639 47.18 -1.79 6.52
CA GLN A 639 48.05 -1.58 5.35
C GLN A 639 47.55 -0.53 4.33
N VAL A 640 46.92 0.55 4.81
CA VAL A 640 47.18 1.90 4.26
C VAL A 640 48.29 2.51 5.12
N GLY A 641 49.51 2.09 4.83
CA GLY A 641 50.68 2.37 5.65
C GLY A 641 51.99 1.81 5.11
N ARG A 642 52.15 1.73 3.78
CA ARG A 642 53.42 1.85 3.02
C ARG A 642 53.19 1.74 1.53
#